data_AF-A0A158RE41-F1
#
_entry.id   AF-A0A158RE41-F1
#
_cell.length_a   1.000
_cell.length_b   1.000
_cell.length_c   1.000
_cell.angle_alpha   90.00
_cell.angle_beta   90.00
_cell.angle_gamma   90.00
#
_symmetry.space_group_name_H-M   'P 1'
#
loop_
_entity.id
_entity.type
_entity.pdbx_description
1 polymer ?
#
loop_
_entity_poly.entity_id
_entity_poly.type
_entity_poly.pdbx_seq_one_letter_code
_entity_poly.pdbx_strand_id
1 'polypeptide(L)'
;MLRFSLQKCVVWKKFLLFSICIGSIYLIAHRSEDVNTDPLSFTVSVRSHNLRTHVVPSSLYNAFYPKHTHPIVLLITASDHDMSEDAKLIISVVQSLRLTIYPLSPVSFSSQIHRLTGAKYFRMIIFEDFLIYFSLPTLVKLALDEYCKRDHVAVIAFFLNANTLRGIPTNEHFAEIDPSYPLLLRSFMSSPSPKGFFLSRESDVLFVARGGQVDERDLNDQLPPCRGWQRHSSRCFSLRRDGYPQLLSDVTASVQHFVYLLPDFISVLGRSWVSETSVWMEYQKWQRSWAALVPRNSSDIDSFQTLAFTQVPSGQGTELERRSCVSLDYKDNLDGCDNEAVYQSLVLKDIGKVDGIERLLFAFPPLQHWSTSLLLSDAIHHFFKDSSVLEYDIGLHRYIHVDIDDVFVAPRGTRMTPADVENLIETQNRWRRFMPGFTFHMGFSGMYFLHGNPKEQLGDEALIRHRHQFKWFCHTYSHLQPHLLSESELLRQLKMNKKFAEEKDLPIADGYAVAPHHSGVYPVIPYLYTAWKEIWNINVTTTEGYPRLFPPRFRRGFHYQGVQVLPRQVCGVYTTTTLIKDYPGGIEKLEEMAFGGELFDTLLFNPVNLYMTHFGNYAQDRLALYVFERAFAFLRGWTRLKVQWAPIWRLIDHHLSFNPTERTPASTSLPVYSDPCAEPRHEAIWFPSACTPNERRLPAAVIVGPQKTGTTALLAFMAMHPNLQPNRFLSHSPYEEVQFFSDSAIYSKGVSFYNNQFLSPSTGINFEKSATYFDSSLAVVRMAALLPNAKIIVLLRDPLLRAHSWYQHQRAHQVSASLNFTFDKVLQASSLDKATAIATAASSSNVTNLAAQLYRLHLKCIEPSSYATHFRYWLQRYRASHILLVDVERFESDPAEVLHDVQEFLNVSTFIDYSKLLVWNARKGYYCARGGPYPKAGQLLKPDGSMKGHWCLSEGKGRNYDHSLSGSNYSLLFADANRELASLILRYPFWRSTRSHSATDLLPKWLRTF
;
A
#
# COMPACT_ATOMS: atom_id res chain seq x y z
N MET A 1 -31.55 24.84 -80.43
CA MET A 1 -31.77 24.47 -79.01
C MET A 1 -30.50 24.79 -78.25
N LEU A 2 -30.47 25.93 -77.56
CA LEU A 2 -29.28 26.48 -76.89
C LEU A 2 -29.78 27.23 -75.65
N ARG A 3 -29.46 26.73 -74.45
CA ARG A 3 -29.33 27.54 -73.24
C ARG A 3 -28.23 26.95 -72.35
N PHE A 4 -27.00 27.34 -72.67
CA PHE A 4 -25.85 27.38 -71.77
C PHE A 4 -25.49 28.86 -71.63
N SER A 5 -25.66 29.45 -70.44
CA SER A 5 -24.90 30.63 -69.95
C SER A 5 -25.61 31.22 -68.73
N LEU A 6 -25.16 30.86 -67.52
CA LEU A 6 -25.32 31.69 -66.31
C LEU A 6 -24.49 31.25 -65.09
N GLN A 7 -23.49 30.36 -65.25
CA GLN A 7 -22.70 29.83 -64.12
C GLN A 7 -21.23 30.27 -64.06
N LYS A 8 -20.78 31.21 -64.91
CA LYS A 8 -19.37 31.66 -64.96
C LYS A 8 -19.06 32.99 -64.24
N CYS A 9 -20.03 33.67 -63.64
CA CYS A 9 -19.78 34.95 -62.93
C CYS A 9 -19.60 34.85 -61.40
N VAL A 10 -19.89 33.71 -60.76
CA VAL A 10 -19.78 33.57 -59.29
C VAL A 10 -18.43 33.00 -58.83
N VAL A 11 -17.73 32.27 -59.70
CA VAL A 11 -16.46 31.60 -59.36
C VAL A 11 -15.28 32.59 -59.31
N TRP A 12 -15.29 33.64 -60.14
CA TRP A 12 -14.19 34.60 -60.20
C TRP A 12 -14.17 35.61 -59.04
N LYS A 13 -15.32 35.92 -58.41
CA LYS A 13 -15.36 36.78 -57.21
C LYS A 13 -14.84 36.09 -55.94
N LYS A 14 -14.98 34.76 -55.84
CA LYS A 14 -14.44 34.00 -54.69
C LYS A 14 -12.93 33.79 -54.78
N PHE A 15 -12.37 33.70 -55.99
CA PHE A 15 -10.93 33.53 -56.17
C PHE A 15 -10.14 34.82 -55.86
N LEU A 16 -10.69 36.00 -56.18
CA LEU A 16 -10.01 37.28 -55.91
C LEU A 16 -9.94 37.64 -54.41
N LEU A 17 -10.97 37.27 -53.63
CA LEU A 17 -10.99 37.47 -52.17
C LEU A 17 -10.08 36.48 -51.41
N PHE A 18 -9.84 35.29 -51.98
CA PHE A 18 -8.95 34.31 -51.39
C PHE A 18 -7.46 34.68 -51.58
N SER A 19 -7.09 35.26 -52.73
CA SER A 19 -5.71 35.70 -52.98
C SER A 19 -5.30 36.95 -52.20
N ILE A 20 -6.24 37.86 -51.88
CA ILE A 20 -5.93 39.06 -51.08
C ILE A 20 -5.72 38.70 -49.60
N CYS A 21 -6.42 37.68 -49.06
CA CYS A 21 -6.20 37.23 -47.69
C CYS A 21 -4.87 36.48 -47.50
N ILE A 22 -4.40 35.76 -48.53
CA ILE A 22 -3.10 35.06 -48.45
C ILE A 22 -1.94 36.06 -48.57
N GLY A 23 -2.09 37.13 -49.36
CA GLY A 23 -1.08 38.20 -49.45
C GLY A 23 -0.88 38.99 -48.15
N SER A 24 -1.95 39.24 -47.38
CA SER A 24 -1.86 39.94 -46.10
C SER A 24 -1.33 39.07 -44.95
N ILE A 25 -1.55 37.76 -44.99
CA ILE A 25 -0.99 36.81 -44.01
C ILE A 25 0.51 36.59 -44.27
N TYR A 26 0.95 36.61 -45.53
CA TYR A 26 2.36 36.45 -45.87
C TYR A 26 3.22 37.69 -45.53
N LEU A 27 2.63 38.89 -45.50
CA LEU A 27 3.32 40.14 -45.15
C LEU A 27 3.38 40.43 -43.64
N ILE A 28 2.62 39.72 -42.80
CA ILE A 28 2.72 39.80 -41.32
C ILE A 28 3.71 38.75 -40.76
N ALA A 29 4.04 37.71 -41.54
CA ALA A 29 4.94 36.62 -41.10
C ALA A 29 6.44 36.87 -41.36
N HIS A 30 6.82 37.98 -42.02
CA HIS A 30 8.24 38.31 -42.27
C HIS A 30 8.55 39.79 -41.97
N ARG A 31 8.71 40.08 -40.68
CA ARG A 31 9.70 41.05 -40.22
C ARG A 31 10.64 40.34 -39.25
N SER A 32 11.84 40.05 -39.74
CA SER A 32 12.97 39.71 -38.88
C SER A 32 13.40 40.96 -38.13
N GLU A 33 13.44 40.89 -36.80
CA GLU A 33 14.48 41.56 -36.03
C GLU A 33 15.11 40.52 -35.10
N ASP A 34 16.37 40.24 -35.37
CA ASP A 34 17.31 39.54 -34.52
C ASP A 34 17.38 40.21 -33.14
N VAL A 35 17.07 39.48 -32.06
CA VAL A 35 17.78 39.57 -30.75
C VAL A 35 17.52 38.26 -29.97
N ASN A 36 18.58 37.51 -29.68
CA ASN A 36 18.73 36.42 -28.70
C ASN A 36 17.54 35.46 -28.49
N THR A 37 17.60 34.31 -29.16
CA THR A 37 16.80 33.13 -28.83
C THR A 37 17.32 32.46 -27.55
N ASP A 38 16.77 32.87 -26.40
CA ASP A 38 16.69 31.97 -25.25
C ASP A 38 15.88 30.71 -25.64
N PRO A 39 16.28 29.51 -25.19
CA PRO A 39 15.60 28.27 -25.57
C PRO A 39 14.16 28.28 -25.04
N LEU A 40 13.19 27.96 -25.90
CA LEU A 40 11.76 27.74 -25.60
C LEU A 40 11.53 27.39 -24.12
N SER A 41 11.19 28.41 -23.33
CA SER A 41 10.81 28.22 -21.94
C SER A 41 9.42 27.59 -21.97
N PHE A 42 9.35 26.29 -21.70
CA PHE A 42 8.10 25.61 -21.44
C PHE A 42 7.57 26.13 -20.10
N THR A 43 6.85 27.25 -20.16
CA THR A 43 6.20 27.86 -19.02
C THR A 43 4.97 27.02 -18.69
N VAL A 44 5.04 26.27 -17.59
CA VAL A 44 3.83 26.17 -16.76
C VAL A 44 3.49 27.62 -16.40
N SER A 45 2.21 27.97 -16.32
CA SER A 45 1.74 29.30 -15.88
C SER A 45 2.06 29.57 -14.39
N VAL A 46 3.26 29.20 -13.94
CA VAL A 46 3.76 29.40 -12.60
C VAL A 46 4.57 30.67 -12.62
N ARG A 47 3.98 31.72 -12.09
CA ARG A 47 4.65 32.98 -11.85
C ARG A 47 4.97 33.11 -10.38
N SER A 48 6.02 33.86 -10.08
CA SER A 48 6.29 34.29 -8.71
C SER A 48 5.49 35.55 -8.42
N HIS A 49 4.82 35.58 -7.29
CA HIS A 49 4.15 36.76 -6.79
C HIS A 49 4.87 37.32 -5.57
N ASN A 50 4.79 38.64 -5.41
CA ASN A 50 5.57 39.37 -4.43
C ASN A 50 4.83 39.60 -3.10
N LEU A 51 3.52 39.36 -3.03
CA LEU A 51 2.73 39.51 -1.80
C LEU A 51 3.25 38.60 -0.68
N ARG A 52 3.37 39.17 0.52
CA ARG A 52 3.78 38.48 1.75
C ARG A 52 2.63 38.52 2.75
N THR A 53 2.36 37.42 3.41
CA THR A 53 1.34 37.36 4.47
C THR A 53 1.97 37.66 5.82
N HIS A 54 1.18 38.12 6.78
CA HIS A 54 1.66 38.28 8.16
C HIS A 54 2.21 36.94 8.67
N VAL A 55 3.48 36.93 9.10
CA VAL A 55 4.17 35.76 9.61
C VAL A 55 4.26 35.89 11.12
N VAL A 56 3.57 35.02 11.84
CA VAL A 56 3.73 34.93 13.28
C VAL A 56 4.79 33.87 13.58
N PRO A 57 5.90 34.22 14.26
CA PRO A 57 6.91 33.25 14.67
C PRO A 57 6.27 32.16 15.52
N SER A 58 6.47 30.89 15.16
CA SER A 58 5.99 29.77 15.98
C SER A 58 6.77 29.69 17.29
N SER A 59 6.06 29.39 18.38
CA SER A 59 6.71 28.86 19.57
C SER A 59 7.11 27.42 19.29
N LEU A 60 8.36 27.21 18.86
CA LEU A 60 8.92 25.87 18.68
C LEU A 60 8.87 25.11 20.01
N TYR A 61 7.99 24.11 20.11
CA TYR A 61 7.96 23.21 21.25
C TYR A 61 8.69 21.90 20.90
N ASN A 62 9.86 21.72 21.53
CA ASN A 62 10.61 20.46 21.49
C ASN A 62 9.91 19.41 22.37
N ALA A 63 8.87 18.77 21.85
CA ALA A 63 8.24 17.64 22.52
C ALA A 63 8.92 16.33 22.10
N PHE A 64 9.56 15.65 23.06
CA PHE A 64 10.11 14.31 22.84
C PHE A 64 8.98 13.28 22.84
N TYR A 65 8.70 12.71 21.67
CA TYR A 65 7.71 11.65 21.52
C TYR A 65 8.37 10.27 21.57
N PRO A 66 7.94 9.34 22.44
CA PRO A 66 8.40 7.97 22.42
C PRO A 66 7.97 7.26 21.12
N LYS A 67 8.76 6.28 20.65
CA LYS A 67 8.31 5.37 19.58
C LYS A 67 7.18 4.50 20.11
N HIS A 68 5.99 4.60 19.51
CA HIS A 68 4.78 3.90 19.95
C HIS A 68 4.36 2.79 18.97
N THR A 69 3.62 1.79 19.49
CA THR A 69 3.08 0.63 18.76
C THR A 69 1.66 0.86 18.22
N HIS A 70 1.09 2.06 18.41
CA HIS A 70 -0.30 2.41 18.10
C HIS A 70 -0.39 3.49 17.00
N PRO A 71 -1.53 3.63 16.30
CA PRO A 71 -1.75 4.71 15.36
C PRO A 71 -1.56 6.08 16.01
N ILE A 72 -0.77 6.94 15.37
CA ILE A 72 -0.42 8.27 15.88
C ILE A 72 -1.34 9.37 15.34
N VAL A 73 -2.04 9.11 14.23
CA VAL A 73 -2.99 10.03 13.62
C VAL A 73 -4.41 9.48 13.80
N LEU A 74 -5.29 10.29 14.38
CA LEU A 74 -6.73 10.02 14.43
C LEU A 74 -7.41 10.80 13.31
N LEU A 75 -8.16 10.12 12.43
CA LEU A 75 -9.01 10.77 11.43
C LEU A 75 -10.46 10.67 11.88
N ILE A 76 -11.11 11.82 12.07
CA ILE A 76 -12.54 11.91 12.34
C ILE A 76 -13.24 12.10 10.99
N THR A 77 -14.01 11.09 10.57
CA THR A 77 -14.72 11.11 9.27
C THR A 77 -15.95 12.00 9.33
N ALA A 78 -16.42 12.47 8.17
CA ALA A 78 -17.57 13.37 8.06
C ALA A 78 -18.92 12.69 8.35
N SER A 79 -18.98 11.35 8.29
CA SER A 79 -20.21 10.59 8.55
C SER A 79 -19.94 9.23 9.20
N ASP A 80 -21.00 8.60 9.70
CA ASP A 80 -21.01 7.23 10.25
C ASP A 80 -21.20 6.13 9.20
N HIS A 81 -21.32 6.49 7.93
CA HIS A 81 -21.48 5.55 6.82
C HIS A 81 -20.11 5.13 6.25
N ASP A 82 -20.14 4.60 5.01
CA ASP A 82 -18.92 4.25 4.28
C ASP A 82 -17.95 5.42 4.19
N MET A 83 -16.66 5.07 4.23
CA MET A 83 -15.57 6.02 4.16
C MET A 83 -15.64 6.84 2.86
N SER A 84 -15.71 8.17 3.01
CA SER A 84 -15.81 9.10 1.89
C SER A 84 -14.55 9.09 1.01
N GLU A 85 -14.66 9.65 -0.19
CA GLU A 85 -13.51 9.85 -1.06
C GLU A 85 -12.53 10.87 -0.47
N ASP A 86 -13.02 11.90 0.23
CA ASP A 86 -12.19 12.90 0.92
C ASP A 86 -11.34 12.25 2.03
N ALA A 87 -11.93 11.40 2.86
CA ALA A 87 -11.22 10.61 3.86
C ALA A 87 -10.18 9.68 3.23
N LYS A 88 -10.50 9.05 2.08
CA LYS A 88 -9.55 8.20 1.34
C LYS A 88 -8.33 8.98 0.85
N LEU A 89 -8.49 10.24 0.44
CA LEU A 89 -7.36 11.11 0.08
C LEU A 89 -6.49 11.41 1.31
N ILE A 90 -7.09 11.83 2.43
CA ILE A 90 -6.35 12.11 3.67
C ILE A 90 -5.55 10.88 4.10
N ILE A 91 -6.21 9.71 4.16
CA ILE A 91 -5.55 8.43 4.48
C ILE A 91 -4.41 8.15 3.51
N SER A 92 -4.61 8.41 2.22
CA SER A 92 -3.56 8.23 1.20
C SER A 92 -2.33 9.06 1.51
N VAL A 93 -2.48 10.35 1.80
CA VAL A 93 -1.36 11.26 2.06
C VAL A 93 -0.62 10.85 3.35
N VAL A 94 -1.36 10.59 4.43
CA VAL A 94 -0.77 10.19 5.73
C VAL A 94 -0.01 8.86 5.61
N GLN A 95 -0.58 7.87 4.90
CA GLN A 95 0.09 6.58 4.68
C GLN A 95 1.32 6.69 3.76
N SER A 96 1.29 7.59 2.77
CA SER A 96 2.45 7.86 1.91
C SER A 96 3.63 8.44 2.69
N LEU A 97 3.37 9.14 3.80
CA LEU A 97 4.37 9.62 4.75
C LEU A 97 4.76 8.56 5.80
N ARG A 98 4.37 7.29 5.60
CA ARG A 98 4.58 6.14 6.51
C ARG A 98 4.00 6.32 7.91
N LEU A 99 2.98 7.14 8.05
CA LEU A 99 2.30 7.31 9.32
C LEU A 99 1.08 6.37 9.41
N THR A 100 0.87 5.85 10.61
CA THR A 100 -0.29 5.04 10.95
C THR A 100 -1.48 5.93 11.28
N ILE A 101 -2.60 5.70 10.60
CA ILE A 101 -3.83 6.47 10.74
C ILE A 101 -4.98 5.57 11.18
N TYR A 102 -5.79 6.05 12.12
CA TYR A 102 -6.98 5.39 12.61
C TYR A 102 -8.22 6.21 12.24
N PRO A 103 -9.02 5.78 11.24
CA PRO A 103 -10.28 6.43 10.93
C PRO A 103 -11.35 6.06 11.97
N LEU A 104 -12.12 7.06 12.40
CA LEU A 104 -13.19 6.89 13.37
C LEU A 104 -14.39 7.76 12.99
N SER A 105 -15.58 7.17 13.11
CA SER A 105 -16.83 7.88 12.83
C SER A 105 -17.21 8.85 13.95
N PRO A 106 -18.02 9.89 13.69
CA PRO A 106 -18.45 10.84 14.71
C PRO A 106 -19.10 10.19 15.95
N VAL A 107 -20.02 9.24 15.76
CA VAL A 107 -20.68 8.53 16.88
C VAL A 107 -19.68 7.68 17.66
N SER A 108 -18.81 6.97 16.95
CA SER A 108 -17.78 6.12 17.56
C SER A 108 -16.75 6.95 18.33
N PHE A 109 -16.43 8.15 17.84
CA PHE A 109 -15.52 9.09 18.46
C PHE A 109 -16.12 9.67 19.75
N SER A 110 -17.35 10.17 19.68
CA SER A 110 -18.07 10.73 20.84
C SER A 110 -18.16 9.72 22.00
N SER A 111 -18.46 8.46 21.68
CA SER A 111 -18.57 7.39 22.69
C SER A 111 -17.23 6.89 23.25
N GLN A 112 -16.11 7.11 22.55
CA GLN A 112 -14.80 6.55 22.93
C GLN A 112 -13.77 7.61 23.37
N ILE A 113 -14.09 8.90 23.31
CA ILE A 113 -13.13 10.00 23.51
C ILE A 113 -12.31 9.85 24.79
N HIS A 114 -12.94 9.60 25.94
CA HIS A 114 -12.24 9.49 27.23
C HIS A 114 -11.23 8.34 27.26
N ARG A 115 -11.56 7.24 26.57
CA ARG A 115 -10.66 6.10 26.43
C ARG A 115 -9.49 6.44 25.51
N LEU A 116 -9.76 7.13 24.39
CA LEU A 116 -8.76 7.49 23.39
C LEU A 116 -7.78 8.55 23.93
N THR A 117 -8.29 9.59 24.59
CA THR A 117 -7.48 10.65 25.20
C THR A 117 -6.75 10.17 26.45
N GLY A 118 -7.36 9.27 27.23
CA GLY A 118 -6.72 8.62 28.38
C GLY A 118 -5.57 7.69 27.98
N ALA A 119 -5.68 7.04 26.82
CA ALA A 119 -4.64 6.16 26.30
C ALA A 119 -3.43 6.92 25.71
N LYS A 120 -3.61 8.20 25.36
CA LYS A 120 -2.55 9.10 24.86
C LYS A 120 -1.80 8.59 23.62
N TYR A 121 -2.50 7.88 22.73
CA TYR A 121 -1.90 7.29 21.54
C TYR A 121 -1.69 8.30 20.40
N PHE A 122 -2.59 9.26 20.25
CA PHE A 122 -2.62 10.13 19.07
C PHE A 122 -1.86 11.44 19.30
N ARG A 123 -1.04 11.84 18.33
CA ARG A 123 -0.29 13.11 18.31
C ARG A 123 -0.83 14.11 17.30
N MET A 124 -1.73 13.66 16.44
CA MET A 124 -2.42 14.48 15.47
C MET A 124 -3.86 14.03 15.31
N ILE A 125 -4.77 14.98 15.17
CA ILE A 125 -6.17 14.74 14.86
C ILE A 125 -6.49 15.47 13.56
N ILE A 126 -7.00 14.73 12.58
CA ILE A 126 -7.47 15.27 11.31
C ILE A 126 -8.99 15.21 11.29
N PHE A 127 -9.65 16.34 11.10
CA PHE A 127 -11.09 16.42 10.87
C PHE A 127 -11.36 16.47 9.37
N GLU A 128 -12.08 15.48 8.84
CA GLU A 128 -12.61 15.53 7.47
C GLU A 128 -13.59 16.70 7.29
N ASP A 129 -14.36 17.02 8.33
CA ASP A 129 -15.18 18.22 8.42
C ASP A 129 -15.08 18.83 9.83
N PHE A 130 -14.57 20.06 9.93
CA PHE A 130 -14.32 20.71 11.21
C PHE A 130 -15.61 21.12 11.93
N LEU A 131 -16.74 21.22 11.22
CA LEU A 131 -18.03 21.51 11.85
C LEU A 131 -18.44 20.43 12.88
N ILE A 132 -17.89 19.22 12.77
CA ILE A 132 -18.08 18.16 13.77
C ILE A 132 -17.53 18.60 15.13
N TYR A 133 -16.37 19.26 15.18
CA TYR A 133 -15.76 19.72 16.43
C TYR A 133 -16.68 20.64 17.23
N PHE A 134 -17.42 21.53 16.56
CA PHE A 134 -18.34 22.47 17.19
C PHE A 134 -19.69 21.85 17.57
N SER A 135 -20.07 20.74 16.95
CA SER A 135 -21.29 19.98 17.32
C SER A 135 -21.06 18.93 18.41
N LEU A 136 -19.82 18.75 18.88
CA LEU A 136 -19.52 17.84 19.98
C LEU A 136 -20.24 18.28 21.27
N PRO A 137 -20.75 17.32 22.07
CA PRO A 137 -21.22 17.62 23.41
C PRO A 137 -20.15 18.36 24.22
N THR A 138 -20.55 19.34 25.04
CA THR A 138 -19.61 20.22 25.77
C THR A 138 -18.55 19.45 26.56
N LEU A 139 -18.93 18.38 27.26
CA LEU A 139 -18.00 17.54 28.02
C LEU A 139 -16.98 16.81 27.13
N VAL A 140 -17.41 16.36 25.94
CA VAL A 140 -16.55 15.69 24.96
C VAL A 140 -15.56 16.69 24.35
N LYS A 141 -16.04 17.88 23.98
CA LYS A 141 -15.22 18.96 23.44
C LYS A 141 -14.15 19.40 24.45
N LEU A 142 -14.53 19.64 25.71
CA LEU A 142 -13.59 20.00 26.77
C LEU A 142 -12.53 18.92 26.99
N ALA A 143 -12.92 17.63 27.00
CA ALA A 143 -11.96 16.54 27.14
C ALA A 143 -10.96 16.45 25.98
N LEU A 144 -11.42 16.75 24.76
CA LEU A 144 -10.58 16.85 23.57
C LEU A 144 -9.64 18.06 23.65
N ASP A 145 -10.15 19.24 24.01
CA ASP A 145 -9.36 20.47 24.11
C ASP A 145 -8.25 20.33 25.16
N GLU A 146 -8.58 19.79 26.33
CA GLU A 146 -7.61 19.50 27.38
C GLU A 146 -6.55 18.50 26.93
N TYR A 147 -6.94 17.49 26.14
CA TYR A 147 -5.99 16.56 25.54
C TYR A 147 -5.06 17.26 24.54
N CYS A 148 -5.60 18.08 23.65
CA CYS A 148 -4.82 18.81 22.66
C CYS A 148 -3.84 19.81 23.30
N LYS A 149 -4.29 20.57 24.29
CA LYS A 149 -3.45 21.52 25.03
C LYS A 149 -2.35 20.82 25.83
N ARG A 150 -2.72 19.82 26.64
CA ARG A 150 -1.80 19.18 27.59
C ARG A 150 -0.77 18.32 26.89
N ASP A 151 -1.18 17.56 25.87
CA ASP A 151 -0.33 16.59 25.18
C ASP A 151 0.18 17.12 23.82
N HIS A 152 -0.02 18.42 23.54
CA HIS A 152 0.40 19.13 22.32
C HIS A 152 -0.03 18.41 21.03
N VAL A 153 -1.30 18.01 20.97
CA VAL A 153 -1.85 17.27 19.83
C VAL A 153 -2.21 18.26 18.73
N ALA A 154 -1.55 18.11 17.58
CA ALA A 154 -1.80 18.95 16.40
C ALA A 154 -3.18 18.68 15.80
N VAL A 155 -3.84 19.73 15.30
CA VAL A 155 -5.12 19.60 14.59
C VAL A 155 -4.98 20.05 13.15
N ILE A 156 -5.44 19.20 12.22
CA ILE A 156 -5.63 19.60 10.81
C ILE A 156 -7.11 19.45 10.51
N ALA A 157 -7.72 20.41 9.82
CA ALA A 157 -9.14 20.38 9.57
C ALA A 157 -9.52 20.93 8.20
N PHE A 158 -10.56 20.35 7.61
CA PHE A 158 -11.17 20.78 6.36
C PHE A 158 -12.61 21.25 6.63
N PHE A 159 -13.15 22.12 5.78
CA PHE A 159 -14.56 22.53 5.83
C PHE A 159 -15.32 21.90 4.65
N LEU A 160 -16.03 20.80 4.92
CA LEU A 160 -16.74 20.06 3.87
C LEU A 160 -18.15 20.62 3.63
N ASN A 161 -18.88 20.90 4.71
CA ASN A 161 -20.28 21.36 4.67
C ASN A 161 -20.41 22.86 4.95
N ALA A 162 -19.42 23.63 4.50
CA ALA A 162 -19.35 25.07 4.70
C ALA A 162 -20.61 25.83 4.25
N ASN A 163 -21.25 25.35 3.17
CA ASN A 163 -22.50 25.90 2.61
C ASN A 163 -23.76 25.64 3.46
N THR A 164 -23.68 24.80 4.49
CA THR A 164 -24.81 24.55 5.41
C THR A 164 -24.92 25.59 6.52
N LEU A 165 -23.86 26.38 6.72
CA LEU A 165 -23.86 27.45 7.70
C LEU A 165 -24.81 28.57 7.26
N ARG A 166 -25.58 29.12 8.21
CA ARG A 166 -26.45 30.27 7.94
C ARG A 166 -25.60 31.53 7.87
N GLY A 167 -25.90 32.39 6.89
CA GLY A 167 -25.24 33.68 6.74
C GLY A 167 -25.49 34.60 7.94
N ILE A 168 -24.60 35.56 8.15
CA ILE A 168 -24.79 36.61 9.15
C ILE A 168 -25.89 37.58 8.68
N PRO A 169 -26.70 38.14 9.59
CA PRO A 169 -27.88 38.95 9.21
C PRO A 169 -27.61 40.12 8.27
N THR A 170 -26.38 40.64 8.27
CA THR A 170 -25.96 41.80 7.47
C THR A 170 -25.21 41.43 6.20
N ASN A 171 -24.87 40.14 5.99
CA ASN A 171 -24.13 39.68 4.81
C ASN A 171 -24.29 38.17 4.61
N GLU A 172 -25.13 37.76 3.67
CA GLU A 172 -25.44 36.35 3.41
C GLU A 172 -24.24 35.54 2.87
N HIS A 173 -23.19 36.21 2.37
CA HIS A 173 -21.98 35.52 1.87
C HIS A 173 -21.03 35.09 2.99
N PHE A 174 -21.17 35.66 4.18
CA PHE A 174 -20.34 35.32 5.34
C PHE A 174 -21.18 34.55 6.34
N ALA A 175 -20.63 33.45 6.83
CA ALA A 175 -21.26 32.65 7.86
C ALA A 175 -20.33 32.53 9.07
N GLU A 176 -20.93 32.53 10.25
CA GLU A 176 -20.22 32.27 11.50
C GLU A 176 -20.04 30.77 11.68
N ILE A 177 -18.80 30.33 11.92
CA ILE A 177 -18.49 28.92 12.15
C ILE A 177 -19.04 28.49 13.52
N ASP A 178 -18.68 29.24 14.56
CA ASP A 178 -19.16 29.08 15.93
C ASP A 178 -18.96 30.41 16.68
N PRO A 179 -19.90 30.86 17.53
CA PRO A 179 -19.77 32.09 18.31
C PRO A 179 -18.49 32.22 19.13
N SER A 180 -17.90 31.11 19.56
CA SER A 180 -16.67 31.09 20.37
C SER A 180 -15.38 31.10 19.53
N TYR A 181 -15.46 31.08 18.20
CA TYR A 181 -14.28 30.87 17.35
C TYR A 181 -14.05 32.03 16.36
N PRO A 182 -12.90 32.74 16.39
CA PRO A 182 -12.72 34.03 15.72
C PRO A 182 -12.46 33.97 14.21
N LEU A 183 -13.09 33.02 13.52
CA LEU A 183 -13.09 32.92 12.07
C LEU A 183 -14.53 32.92 11.53
N LEU A 184 -14.69 33.63 10.42
CA LEU A 184 -15.85 33.56 9.56
C LEU A 184 -15.47 32.76 8.31
N LEU A 185 -16.48 32.12 7.74
CA LEU A 185 -16.36 31.43 6.47
C LEU A 185 -17.10 32.25 5.42
N ARG A 186 -16.38 32.72 4.40
CA ARG A 186 -16.98 33.37 3.24
C ARG A 186 -17.23 32.34 2.16
N SER A 187 -18.48 32.20 1.74
CA SER A 187 -18.83 31.40 0.56
C SER A 187 -18.76 32.25 -0.72
N PHE A 188 -18.24 31.66 -1.79
CA PHE A 188 -18.24 32.29 -3.10
C PHE A 188 -19.41 31.78 -3.95
N MET A 189 -20.16 32.69 -4.57
CA MET A 189 -21.19 32.33 -5.56
C MET A 189 -20.55 31.85 -6.87
N SER A 190 -21.31 31.13 -7.69
CA SER A 190 -20.83 30.53 -8.95
C SER A 190 -20.36 31.55 -9.99
N SER A 191 -20.67 32.84 -9.85
CA SER A 191 -20.16 33.92 -10.69
C SER A 191 -20.31 35.26 -9.98
N PRO A 192 -19.28 36.13 -9.99
CA PRO A 192 -17.91 35.88 -10.47
C PRO A 192 -17.12 34.93 -9.54
N SER A 193 -16.25 34.11 -10.12
CA SER A 193 -15.36 33.17 -9.41
C SER A 193 -14.18 33.88 -8.74
N PRO A 194 -13.67 33.36 -7.60
CA PRO A 194 -12.34 33.69 -7.13
C PRO A 194 -11.29 33.35 -8.19
N LYS A 195 -10.32 34.26 -8.34
CA LYS A 195 -9.26 34.17 -9.33
C LYS A 195 -7.96 33.73 -8.68
N GLY A 196 -7.38 32.70 -9.26
CA GLY A 196 -6.04 32.23 -8.95
C GLY A 196 -5.85 31.55 -7.60
N PHE A 197 -4.74 30.83 -7.52
CA PHE A 197 -4.25 30.14 -6.33
C PHE A 197 -2.82 30.60 -6.05
N PHE A 198 -2.60 31.17 -4.86
CA PHE A 198 -1.36 31.83 -4.49
C PHE A 198 -0.81 31.22 -3.21
N LEU A 199 0.50 30.97 -3.15
CA LEU A 199 1.18 30.53 -1.94
C LEU A 199 1.92 31.69 -1.27
N SER A 200 1.85 31.76 0.05
CA SER A 200 2.64 32.73 0.81
C SER A 200 4.13 32.56 0.56
N ARG A 201 4.84 33.68 0.40
CA ARG A 201 6.29 33.67 0.18
C ARG A 201 7.07 33.23 1.41
N GLU A 202 6.57 33.54 2.60
CA GLU A 202 7.22 33.29 3.88
C GLU A 202 6.23 32.55 4.79
N SER A 203 6.48 31.27 5.01
CA SER A 203 5.76 30.44 5.97
C SER A 203 6.69 29.35 6.50
N ASP A 204 6.64 29.11 7.81
CA ASP A 204 7.37 28.06 8.51
C ASP A 204 6.73 26.67 8.32
N VAL A 205 5.55 26.61 7.70
CA VAL A 205 4.88 25.35 7.32
C VAL A 205 5.39 24.85 5.97
N LEU A 206 5.62 25.74 5.00
CA LEU A 206 5.97 25.38 3.62
C LEU A 206 7.38 24.79 3.52
N PHE A 207 7.48 23.46 3.45
CA PHE A 207 8.74 22.71 3.37
C PHE A 207 8.99 22.17 1.96
N VAL A 208 8.07 21.36 1.45
CA VAL A 208 8.10 20.84 0.08
C VAL A 208 7.53 21.86 -0.89
N ALA A 209 6.45 22.56 -0.53
CA ALA A 209 5.90 23.61 -1.37
C ALA A 209 6.88 24.79 -1.49
N ARG A 210 6.91 25.39 -2.68
CA ARG A 210 7.66 26.62 -2.92
C ARG A 210 6.77 27.82 -2.62
N GLY A 211 7.23 28.71 -1.75
CA GLY A 211 6.50 29.94 -1.46
C GLY A 211 6.46 30.90 -2.65
N GLY A 212 5.43 31.77 -2.68
CA GLY A 212 5.27 32.81 -3.68
C GLY A 212 4.84 32.33 -5.07
N GLN A 213 4.46 31.06 -5.24
CA GLN A 213 4.00 30.54 -6.54
C GLN A 213 2.52 30.86 -6.77
N VAL A 214 2.16 31.06 -8.04
CA VAL A 214 0.81 31.45 -8.46
C VAL A 214 0.35 30.67 -9.67
N ASP A 215 -0.92 30.23 -9.64
CA ASP A 215 -1.73 29.88 -10.81
C ASP A 215 -2.77 30.99 -11.00
N GLU A 216 -2.77 31.70 -12.11
CA GLU A 216 -3.65 32.85 -12.36
C GLU A 216 -5.03 32.43 -12.91
N ARG A 217 -5.23 31.15 -13.26
CA ARG A 217 -6.53 30.65 -13.74
C ARG A 217 -7.61 30.75 -12.65
N ASP A 218 -8.87 30.85 -13.03
CA ASP A 218 -9.96 30.84 -12.06
C ASP A 218 -9.93 29.56 -11.21
N LEU A 219 -10.21 29.66 -9.91
CA LEU A 219 -10.16 28.48 -9.02
C LEU A 219 -11.12 27.36 -9.48
N ASN A 220 -12.24 27.73 -10.10
CA ASN A 220 -13.20 26.78 -10.69
C ASN A 220 -12.62 25.98 -11.87
N ASP A 221 -11.57 26.48 -12.50
CA ASP A 221 -10.86 25.81 -13.59
C ASP A 221 -9.66 24.99 -13.08
N GLN A 222 -9.30 25.14 -11.79
CA GLN A 222 -8.19 24.43 -11.14
C GLN A 222 -8.65 23.15 -10.44
N LEU A 223 -9.38 22.33 -11.20
CA LEU A 223 -9.97 21.10 -10.71
C LEU A 223 -8.90 20.02 -10.46
N PRO A 224 -8.94 19.26 -9.36
CA PRO A 224 -7.98 18.21 -9.11
C PRO A 224 -8.15 17.05 -10.09
N PRO A 225 -7.04 16.43 -10.48
CA PRO A 225 -7.06 15.29 -11.38
C PRO A 225 -7.57 14.02 -10.69
N CYS A 226 -8.19 13.17 -11.49
CA CYS A 226 -8.71 11.89 -11.02
C CYS A 226 -7.61 10.90 -10.63
N ARG A 227 -7.65 10.42 -9.38
CA ARG A 227 -6.72 9.38 -8.89
C ARG A 227 -7.20 7.98 -9.26
N GLY A 228 -6.28 7.04 -9.38
CA GLY A 228 -6.57 5.67 -9.83
C GLY A 228 -7.63 4.91 -9.00
N TRP A 229 -7.73 5.18 -7.69
CA TRP A 229 -8.76 4.56 -6.82
C TRP A 229 -10.14 5.21 -6.96
N GLN A 230 -10.23 6.38 -7.60
CA GLN A 230 -11.49 7.12 -7.85
C GLN A 230 -12.13 6.73 -9.18
N ARG A 231 -11.61 5.70 -9.86
CA ARG A 231 -12.06 5.22 -11.19
C ARG A 231 -13.51 4.76 -11.26
N HIS A 232 -14.22 4.68 -10.14
CA HIS A 232 -15.65 4.35 -10.10
C HIS A 232 -16.49 5.42 -9.37
N SER A 233 -15.89 6.54 -8.97
CA SER A 233 -16.55 7.59 -8.19
C SER A 233 -17.25 8.61 -9.08
N SER A 234 -18.54 8.87 -8.87
CA SER A 234 -19.31 9.88 -9.61
C SER A 234 -18.68 11.28 -9.57
N ARG A 235 -17.99 11.64 -8.47
CA ARG A 235 -17.30 12.92 -8.28
C ARG A 235 -16.11 13.15 -9.20
N CYS A 236 -15.53 12.07 -9.74
CA CYS A 236 -14.39 12.14 -10.66
C CYS A 236 -14.82 12.18 -12.14
N PHE A 237 -16.06 11.79 -12.43
CA PHE A 237 -16.48 11.42 -13.78
C PHE A 237 -17.19 12.54 -14.57
N SER A 238 -17.06 13.79 -14.17
CA SER A 238 -17.72 14.92 -14.83
C SER A 238 -17.05 15.43 -16.12
N LEU A 239 -15.90 14.86 -16.53
CA LEU A 239 -15.18 15.24 -17.77
C LEU A 239 -15.04 14.09 -18.79
N ARG A 240 -15.75 12.96 -18.61
CA ARG A 240 -15.43 11.69 -19.30
C ARG A 240 -16.55 11.06 -20.14
N ARG A 241 -17.37 11.82 -20.88
CA ARG A 241 -18.39 11.20 -21.76
C ARG A 241 -18.01 10.97 -23.22
N ASP A 242 -16.89 11.50 -23.71
CA ASP A 242 -16.52 11.28 -25.12
C ASP A 242 -15.57 10.08 -25.35
N GLY A 243 -14.92 9.55 -24.31
CA GLY A 243 -13.89 8.50 -24.45
C GLY A 243 -14.26 7.11 -23.93
N TYR A 244 -15.36 6.95 -23.21
CA TYR A 244 -15.70 5.67 -22.59
C TYR A 244 -16.14 4.59 -23.59
N PRO A 245 -16.88 4.89 -24.68
CA PRO A 245 -17.19 3.88 -25.70
C PRO A 245 -15.96 3.42 -26.48
N GLN A 246 -14.97 4.30 -26.72
CA GLN A 246 -13.73 3.96 -27.43
C GLN A 246 -12.79 3.14 -26.54
N LEU A 247 -12.63 3.50 -25.26
CA LEU A 247 -11.81 2.71 -24.34
C LEU A 247 -12.48 1.37 -24.02
N LEU A 248 -13.81 1.32 -23.91
CA LEU A 248 -14.51 0.04 -23.86
C LEU A 248 -14.38 -0.68 -25.20
N SER A 249 -14.39 -0.04 -26.36
CA SER A 249 -14.19 -0.67 -27.68
C SER A 249 -12.77 -1.21 -27.85
N ASP A 250 -11.74 -0.53 -27.37
CA ASP A 250 -10.33 -0.88 -27.53
C ASP A 250 -9.86 -1.84 -26.44
N VAL A 251 -10.41 -1.70 -25.23
CA VAL A 251 -10.39 -2.77 -24.23
C VAL A 251 -11.21 -3.93 -24.75
N THR A 252 -12.36 -3.77 -25.41
CA THR A 252 -13.15 -4.88 -26.01
C THR A 252 -12.46 -5.47 -27.23
N ALA A 253 -11.60 -4.75 -27.95
CA ALA A 253 -10.80 -5.27 -29.06
C ALA A 253 -9.55 -6.00 -28.55
N SER A 254 -8.92 -5.49 -27.49
CA SER A 254 -7.81 -6.15 -26.79
C SER A 254 -8.31 -7.32 -25.92
N VAL A 255 -9.53 -7.22 -25.39
CA VAL A 255 -10.25 -8.25 -24.64
C VAL A 255 -10.92 -9.22 -25.61
N GLN A 256 -11.26 -8.87 -26.85
CA GLN A 256 -11.67 -9.85 -27.88
C GLN A 256 -10.53 -10.84 -28.18
N HIS A 257 -9.27 -10.42 -27.99
CA HIS A 257 -8.12 -11.32 -28.03
C HIS A 257 -8.04 -12.27 -26.81
N PHE A 258 -8.64 -11.89 -25.66
CA PHE A 258 -8.72 -12.68 -24.41
C PHE A 258 -10.09 -13.36 -24.18
N VAL A 259 -11.14 -12.99 -24.91
CA VAL A 259 -12.51 -13.53 -24.82
C VAL A 259 -12.57 -14.96 -25.36
N TYR A 260 -11.61 -15.36 -26.18
CA TYR A 260 -11.43 -16.75 -26.58
C TYR A 260 -10.82 -17.63 -25.48
N LEU A 261 -10.32 -17.06 -24.37
CA LEU A 261 -9.60 -17.79 -23.32
C LEU A 261 -10.39 -17.97 -22.01
N LEU A 262 -11.47 -17.22 -21.75
CA LEU A 262 -12.26 -17.32 -20.48
C LEU A 262 -13.77 -17.04 -20.70
N PRO A 263 -14.68 -18.02 -20.52
CA PRO A 263 -16.10 -17.92 -20.93
C PRO A 263 -17.03 -16.96 -20.15
N ASP A 264 -16.65 -16.40 -18.99
CA ASP A 264 -17.61 -15.71 -18.08
C ASP A 264 -17.38 -14.19 -17.89
N PHE A 265 -16.51 -13.57 -18.69
CA PHE A 265 -16.12 -12.16 -18.57
C PHE A 265 -17.28 -11.16 -18.80
N ILE A 266 -18.33 -11.56 -19.52
CA ILE A 266 -19.48 -10.70 -19.85
C ILE A 266 -20.34 -10.37 -18.62
N SER A 267 -20.37 -11.24 -17.59
CA SER A 267 -21.21 -11.01 -16.39
C SER A 267 -20.71 -9.84 -15.52
N VAL A 268 -19.45 -9.45 -15.65
CA VAL A 268 -18.80 -8.38 -14.89
C VAL A 268 -19.18 -6.98 -15.40
N LEU A 269 -19.44 -6.83 -16.70
CA LEU A 269 -19.76 -5.55 -17.32
C LEU A 269 -21.22 -5.10 -17.11
N GLY A 270 -22.12 -6.01 -16.69
CA GLY A 270 -23.55 -5.73 -16.55
C GLY A 270 -23.97 -4.87 -15.35
N ARG A 271 -23.06 -4.52 -14.42
CA ARG A 271 -23.42 -3.93 -13.11
C ARG A 271 -23.23 -2.42 -12.95
N SER A 272 -22.81 -1.67 -13.96
CA SER A 272 -22.36 -0.26 -13.79
C SER A 272 -23.01 0.75 -14.74
N TRP A 273 -24.32 0.94 -14.68
CA TRP A 273 -24.99 2.05 -15.38
C TRP A 273 -25.26 3.21 -14.41
N VAL A 274 -24.64 4.38 -14.67
CA VAL A 274 -24.91 5.66 -13.96
C VAL A 274 -25.44 6.69 -14.97
N SER A 275 -26.55 7.36 -14.66
CA SER A 275 -27.24 8.30 -15.56
C SER A 275 -26.51 9.65 -15.70
N GLU A 276 -26.62 10.31 -16.87
CA GLU A 276 -25.93 11.60 -17.12
C GLU A 276 -26.40 12.71 -16.17
N THR A 277 -27.67 12.71 -15.83
CA THR A 277 -28.30 13.68 -14.92
C THR A 277 -27.68 13.61 -13.52
N SER A 278 -27.31 12.42 -13.05
CA SER A 278 -26.68 12.23 -11.74
C SER A 278 -25.25 12.78 -11.71
N VAL A 279 -24.52 12.64 -12.82
CA VAL A 279 -23.16 13.18 -12.98
C VAL A 279 -23.19 14.71 -13.05
N TRP A 280 -24.13 15.28 -13.80
CA TRP A 280 -24.27 16.74 -13.91
C TRP A 280 -24.66 17.38 -12.57
N MET A 281 -25.53 16.74 -11.79
CA MET A 281 -25.87 17.19 -10.43
C MET A 281 -24.68 17.11 -9.46
N GLU A 282 -23.87 16.05 -9.51
CA GLU A 282 -22.64 15.95 -8.69
C GLU A 282 -21.58 16.98 -9.11
N TYR A 283 -21.40 17.21 -10.41
CA TYR A 283 -20.51 18.26 -10.92
C TYR A 283 -20.93 19.65 -10.44
N GLN A 284 -22.23 19.95 -10.49
CA GLN A 284 -22.78 21.19 -9.96
C GLN A 284 -22.56 21.29 -8.44
N LYS A 285 -22.69 20.21 -7.66
CA LYS A 285 -22.34 20.23 -6.23
C LYS A 285 -20.85 20.48 -5.97
N TRP A 286 -19.98 19.94 -6.83
CA TRP A 286 -18.53 20.08 -6.69
C TRP A 286 -18.02 21.48 -7.09
N GLN A 287 -18.63 22.12 -8.09
CA GLN A 287 -18.35 23.51 -8.46
C GLN A 287 -19.03 24.55 -7.55
N ARG A 288 -20.14 24.20 -6.88
CA ARG A 288 -20.90 25.12 -6.00
C ARG A 288 -20.34 25.12 -4.59
N SER A 289 -19.24 25.86 -4.41
CA SER A 289 -18.85 26.60 -3.18
C SER A 289 -17.36 26.45 -2.94
N TRP A 290 -16.57 27.36 -3.50
CA TRP A 290 -15.33 27.71 -2.85
C TRP A 290 -15.64 28.52 -1.60
N ALA A 291 -14.74 28.47 -0.64
CA ALA A 291 -14.79 29.33 0.52
C ALA A 291 -13.42 29.90 0.87
N ALA A 292 -13.43 30.97 1.64
CA ALA A 292 -12.25 31.53 2.27
C ALA A 292 -12.48 31.73 3.76
N LEU A 293 -11.38 31.66 4.52
CA LEU A 293 -11.34 31.92 5.95
C LEU A 293 -11.00 33.38 6.18
N VAL A 294 -11.83 34.07 6.95
CA VAL A 294 -11.71 35.51 7.21
C VAL A 294 -11.76 35.74 8.73
N PRO A 295 -10.77 36.43 9.32
CA PRO A 295 -10.82 36.82 10.72
C PRO A 295 -12.10 37.59 11.07
N ARG A 296 -12.74 37.22 12.18
CA ARG A 296 -13.99 37.87 12.61
C ARG A 296 -13.75 39.35 12.87
N ASN A 297 -12.71 39.69 13.63
CA ASN A 297 -12.32 41.07 13.92
C ASN A 297 -10.89 41.35 13.40
N SER A 298 -10.57 42.63 13.18
CA SER A 298 -9.23 43.07 12.79
C SER A 298 -8.16 42.72 13.83
N SER A 299 -8.52 42.67 15.12
CA SER A 299 -7.63 42.22 16.20
C SER A 299 -7.24 40.75 16.13
N ASP A 300 -8.02 39.93 15.41
CA ASP A 300 -7.82 38.48 15.36
C ASP A 300 -6.76 38.09 14.32
N ILE A 301 -6.37 39.01 13.43
CA ILE A 301 -5.41 38.79 12.33
C ILE A 301 -4.09 38.20 12.84
N ASP A 302 -3.58 38.71 13.96
CA ASP A 302 -2.32 38.25 14.57
C ASP A 302 -2.40 36.82 15.15
N SER A 303 -3.58 36.20 15.15
CA SER A 303 -3.76 34.80 15.55
C SER A 303 -3.58 33.82 14.40
N PHE A 304 -3.50 34.32 13.16
CA PHE A 304 -3.49 33.49 11.97
C PHE A 304 -2.32 33.83 11.05
N GLN A 305 -1.75 32.81 10.44
CA GLN A 305 -0.80 32.94 9.34
C GLN A 305 -1.40 32.31 8.08
N THR A 306 -1.44 33.08 6.99
CA THR A 306 -1.96 32.60 5.71
C THR A 306 -0.91 31.79 4.94
N LEU A 307 -1.28 30.59 4.52
CA LEU A 307 -0.42 29.69 3.74
C LEU A 307 -0.75 29.76 2.25
N ALA A 308 -2.04 29.71 1.93
CA ALA A 308 -2.54 29.81 0.56
C ALA A 308 -3.74 30.75 0.51
N PHE A 309 -3.87 31.51 -0.58
CA PHE A 309 -4.89 32.53 -0.76
C PHE A 309 -5.33 32.65 -2.22
N THR A 310 -6.44 33.38 -2.43
CA THR A 310 -7.03 33.64 -3.75
C THR A 310 -7.44 35.10 -3.87
N GLN A 311 -7.50 35.61 -5.11
CA GLN A 311 -8.05 36.93 -5.39
C GLN A 311 -9.57 36.83 -5.47
N VAL A 312 -10.26 37.68 -4.72
CA VAL A 312 -11.71 37.75 -4.72
C VAL A 312 -12.17 38.71 -5.81
N PRO A 313 -13.27 38.38 -6.52
CA PRO A 313 -13.87 39.30 -7.49
C PRO A 313 -14.36 40.59 -6.83
N SER A 314 -14.13 41.70 -7.52
CA SER A 314 -14.29 43.07 -7.05
C SER A 314 -15.72 43.42 -6.61
N GLY A 315 -16.03 43.18 -5.34
CA GLY A 315 -17.16 43.75 -4.62
C GLY A 315 -16.63 44.72 -3.56
N GLN A 316 -16.70 46.04 -3.81
CA GLN A 316 -16.51 47.21 -2.92
C GLN A 316 -15.39 47.27 -1.85
N GLY A 317 -14.62 46.22 -1.59
CA GLY A 317 -13.58 46.19 -0.55
C GLY A 317 -14.15 46.55 0.82
N THR A 318 -15.24 45.90 1.24
CA THR A 318 -15.81 46.15 2.58
C THR A 318 -14.79 45.86 3.67
N GLU A 319 -14.92 46.49 4.84
CA GLU A 319 -13.99 46.30 5.96
C GLU A 319 -13.85 44.80 6.32
N LEU A 320 -14.96 44.04 6.26
CA LEU A 320 -14.96 42.60 6.52
C LEU A 320 -14.15 41.81 5.49
N GLU A 321 -14.26 42.16 4.21
CA GLU A 321 -13.50 41.50 3.14
C GLU A 321 -12.01 41.81 3.22
N ARG A 322 -11.66 42.98 3.75
CA ARG A 322 -10.28 43.42 3.95
C ARG A 322 -9.59 42.82 5.18
N ARG A 323 -10.30 42.13 6.08
CA ARG A 323 -9.70 41.57 7.31
C ARG A 323 -8.73 40.41 7.06
N SER A 324 -8.81 39.75 5.92
CA SER A 324 -7.84 38.73 5.49
C SER A 324 -6.78 39.29 4.52
N CYS A 325 -6.72 40.62 4.36
CA CYS A 325 -5.79 41.29 3.46
C CYS A 325 -4.33 41.06 3.82
N VAL A 326 -3.51 41.01 2.78
CA VAL A 326 -2.11 40.64 2.79
C VAL A 326 -1.29 41.93 2.65
N SER A 327 -0.53 42.31 3.69
CA SER A 327 0.28 43.54 3.70
C SER A 327 1.59 43.35 2.94
N LEU A 328 1.95 44.28 2.06
CA LEU A 328 3.32 44.36 1.54
C LEU A 328 4.23 45.12 2.51
N ASP A 329 5.54 44.83 2.41
CA ASP A 329 6.58 45.57 3.09
C ASP A 329 6.47 47.07 2.77
N TYR A 330 6.70 47.92 3.78
CA TYR A 330 6.52 49.38 3.78
C TYR A 330 7.31 50.17 2.70
N LYS A 331 8.06 49.50 1.82
CA LYS A 331 9.03 50.12 0.90
C LYS A 331 8.54 50.34 -0.54
N ASP A 332 7.49 49.65 -1.01
CA ASP A 332 7.12 49.67 -2.45
C ASP A 332 5.72 50.25 -2.77
N ASN A 333 4.98 50.83 -1.80
CA ASN A 333 3.71 51.56 -2.02
C ASN A 333 2.62 50.81 -2.84
N LEU A 334 2.72 49.50 -2.99
CA LEU A 334 1.64 48.65 -3.50
C LEU A 334 1.04 47.97 -2.28
N ASP A 335 -0.11 48.45 -1.80
CA ASP A 335 -0.84 47.71 -0.78
C ASP A 335 -1.63 46.59 -1.48
N GLY A 336 -1.57 45.35 -0.98
CA GLY A 336 -2.30 44.21 -1.56
C GLY A 336 -3.83 44.38 -1.48
N CYS A 337 -4.27 45.48 -0.87
CA CYS A 337 -5.65 45.92 -0.73
C CYS A 337 -5.87 47.39 -1.14
N ASP A 338 -5.07 47.89 -2.10
CA ASP A 338 -5.37 49.12 -2.83
C ASP A 338 -6.37 48.87 -3.97
N ASN A 339 -7.58 49.36 -3.74
CA ASN A 339 -8.77 49.61 -4.57
C ASN A 339 -9.20 48.72 -5.76
N GLU A 340 -8.42 47.76 -6.27
CA GLU A 340 -8.87 46.88 -7.39
C GLU A 340 -8.77 45.37 -7.12
N ALA A 341 -7.95 44.90 -6.16
CA ALA A 341 -7.80 43.47 -5.85
C ALA A 341 -7.85 43.21 -4.33
N VAL A 342 -8.70 42.27 -3.89
CA VAL A 342 -8.78 41.81 -2.48
C VAL A 342 -8.38 40.34 -2.43
N TYR A 343 -7.51 39.96 -1.49
CA TYR A 343 -7.07 38.57 -1.32
C TYR A 343 -7.62 37.96 -0.03
N GLN A 344 -7.99 36.67 -0.09
CA GLN A 344 -8.53 35.95 1.06
C GLN A 344 -7.95 34.54 1.19
N SER A 345 -7.89 34.06 2.43
CA SER A 345 -7.15 32.85 2.78
C SER A 345 -7.93 31.59 2.44
N LEU A 346 -7.32 30.69 1.67
CA LEU A 346 -7.82 29.33 1.41
C LEU A 346 -7.27 28.33 2.42
N VAL A 347 -6.05 28.56 2.92
CA VAL A 347 -5.41 27.73 3.97
C VAL A 347 -4.78 28.64 5.01
N LEU A 348 -5.14 28.43 6.28
CA LEU A 348 -4.67 29.19 7.44
C LEU A 348 -3.99 28.29 8.45
N LYS A 349 -2.98 28.82 9.12
CA LYS A 349 -2.45 28.34 10.39
C LYS A 349 -3.03 29.17 11.51
N ASP A 350 -3.79 28.54 12.40
CA ASP A 350 -4.15 29.07 13.71
C ASP A 350 -3.01 28.73 14.68
N ILE A 351 -2.37 29.75 15.24
CA ILE A 351 -1.24 29.56 16.17
C ILE A 351 -1.70 29.19 17.59
N GLY A 352 -3.01 29.06 17.83
CA GLY A 352 -3.58 28.72 19.12
C GLY A 352 -3.59 29.89 20.10
N LYS A 353 -3.60 31.15 19.64
CA LYS A 353 -3.61 32.34 20.52
C LYS A 353 -4.87 32.41 21.39
N VAL A 354 -5.98 31.84 20.91
CA VAL A 354 -7.31 31.95 21.51
C VAL A 354 -7.53 30.88 22.58
N ASP A 355 -7.18 29.63 22.25
CA ASP A 355 -7.47 28.47 23.09
C ASP A 355 -6.27 27.55 23.31
N GLY A 356 -5.07 27.95 22.94
CA GLY A 356 -3.83 27.19 23.14
C GLY A 356 -3.65 25.98 22.23
N ILE A 357 -4.48 25.83 21.18
CA ILE A 357 -4.41 24.69 20.26
C ILE A 357 -3.99 25.19 18.88
N GLU A 358 -2.84 24.71 18.40
CA GLU A 358 -2.36 25.03 17.05
C GLU A 358 -3.10 24.18 16.00
N ARG A 359 -3.54 24.81 14.90
CA ARG A 359 -4.33 24.15 13.86
C ARG A 359 -3.92 24.58 12.46
N LEU A 360 -4.00 23.66 11.49
CA LEU A 360 -4.08 24.05 10.08
C LEU A 360 -5.48 23.81 9.51
N LEU A 361 -6.02 24.83 8.87
CA LEU A 361 -7.40 24.89 8.42
C LEU A 361 -7.45 25.08 6.90
N PHE A 362 -8.14 24.18 6.21
CA PHE A 362 -8.41 24.24 4.79
C PHE A 362 -9.86 24.68 4.58
N ALA A 363 -10.06 25.81 3.88
CA ALA A 363 -11.39 26.37 3.61
C ALA A 363 -12.23 25.51 2.66
N PHE A 364 -11.63 24.49 2.04
CA PHE A 364 -12.21 23.66 0.99
C PHE A 364 -12.08 22.16 1.33
N PRO A 365 -12.96 21.30 0.78
CA PRO A 365 -12.86 19.85 0.89
C PRO A 365 -11.54 19.29 0.35
N PRO A 366 -11.01 18.17 0.90
CA PRO A 366 -9.77 17.56 0.42
C PRO A 366 -9.70 17.34 -1.10
N LEU A 367 -10.78 16.90 -1.73
CA LEU A 367 -10.87 16.63 -3.17
C LEU A 367 -11.29 17.83 -4.02
N GLN A 368 -11.33 19.05 -3.49
CA GLN A 368 -11.70 20.22 -4.29
C GLN A 368 -10.50 20.82 -5.05
N HIS A 369 -9.26 20.57 -4.62
CA HIS A 369 -8.06 21.15 -5.25
C HIS A 369 -6.85 20.21 -5.28
N TRP A 370 -6.00 20.34 -6.30
CA TRP A 370 -4.82 19.47 -6.46
C TRP A 370 -3.77 19.71 -5.37
N SER A 371 -3.70 20.92 -4.82
CA SER A 371 -2.68 21.32 -3.83
C SER A 371 -2.85 20.62 -2.48
N THR A 372 -4.00 19.99 -2.22
CA THR A 372 -4.27 19.30 -0.95
C THR A 372 -3.16 18.35 -0.56
N SER A 373 -2.72 17.47 -1.47
CA SER A 373 -1.65 16.50 -1.17
C SER A 373 -0.32 17.17 -0.83
N LEU A 374 0.00 18.28 -1.51
CA LEU A 374 1.22 19.05 -1.28
C LEU A 374 1.17 19.76 0.08
N LEU A 375 0.11 20.52 0.35
CA LEU A 375 -0.02 21.33 1.56
C LEU A 375 -0.30 20.49 2.80
N LEU A 376 -1.05 19.38 2.68
CA LEU A 376 -1.24 18.42 3.77
C LEU A 376 0.07 17.72 4.12
N SER A 377 0.93 17.44 3.13
CA SER A 377 2.27 16.89 3.39
C SER A 377 3.13 17.88 4.18
N ASP A 378 3.11 19.16 3.80
CA ASP A 378 3.83 20.22 4.51
C ASP A 378 3.28 20.45 5.92
N ALA A 379 1.97 20.39 6.09
CA ALA A 379 1.30 20.45 7.39
C ALA A 379 1.78 19.35 8.33
N ILE A 380 1.79 18.11 7.84
CA ILE A 380 2.20 16.95 8.65
C ILE A 380 3.69 17.05 8.99
N HIS A 381 4.53 17.43 8.02
CA HIS A 381 5.95 17.65 8.26
C HIS A 381 6.17 18.76 9.31
N HIS A 382 5.45 19.88 9.24
CA HIS A 382 5.56 20.98 10.20
C HIS A 382 5.34 20.51 11.65
N PHE A 383 4.29 19.74 11.91
CA PHE A 383 3.97 19.24 13.25
C PHE A 383 4.88 18.11 13.75
N PHE A 384 5.56 17.39 12.84
CA PHE A 384 6.41 16.24 13.20
C PHE A 384 7.91 16.45 12.96
N LYS A 385 8.34 17.61 12.47
CA LYS A 385 9.72 17.91 12.04
C LYS A 385 10.78 17.54 13.08
N ASP A 386 10.50 17.81 14.35
CA ASP A 386 11.44 17.58 15.47
C ASP A 386 11.07 16.34 16.31
N SER A 387 10.21 15.46 15.78
CA SER A 387 9.70 14.28 16.48
C SER A 387 10.46 13.00 16.10
N SER A 388 10.67 12.09 17.07
CA SER A 388 11.18 10.73 16.78
C SER A 388 10.12 9.78 16.18
N VAL A 389 8.95 10.33 15.85
CA VAL A 389 7.76 9.61 15.40
C VAL A 389 7.86 9.21 13.93
N LEU A 390 8.47 10.06 13.11
CA LEU A 390 8.77 9.71 11.72
C LEU A 390 9.81 8.58 11.71
N GLU A 391 9.49 7.47 11.05
CA GLU A 391 10.43 6.36 10.89
C GLU A 391 11.69 6.82 10.14
N TYR A 392 11.52 7.75 9.20
CA TYR A 392 12.57 8.42 8.45
C TYR A 392 12.03 9.72 7.83
N ASP A 393 12.93 10.68 7.55
CA ASP A 393 12.61 11.86 6.76
C ASP A 393 12.79 11.55 5.26
N ILE A 394 11.72 11.73 4.48
CA ILE A 394 11.70 11.55 3.01
C ILE A 394 12.58 12.61 2.32
N GLY A 395 12.75 13.78 2.95
CA GLY A 395 13.57 14.89 2.47
C GLY A 395 13.11 15.47 1.12
N LEU A 396 13.96 16.32 0.53
CA LEU A 396 13.67 17.03 -0.73
C LEU A 396 14.21 16.34 -1.99
N HIS A 397 14.98 15.26 -1.86
CA HIS A 397 15.62 14.60 -3.00
C HIS A 397 14.71 13.53 -3.61
N ARG A 398 14.60 13.52 -4.94
CA ARG A 398 13.84 12.53 -5.71
C ARG A 398 14.71 11.94 -6.80
N TYR A 399 15.05 10.65 -6.65
CA TYR A 399 15.81 9.92 -7.65
C TYR A 399 14.88 9.37 -8.72
N ILE A 400 15.24 9.59 -9.98
CA ILE A 400 14.45 9.16 -11.15
C ILE A 400 15.29 8.28 -12.07
N HIS A 401 14.68 7.17 -12.46
CA HIS A 401 15.14 6.23 -13.46
C HIS A 401 13.99 5.99 -14.45
N VAL A 402 14.29 5.96 -15.75
CA VAL A 402 13.28 5.74 -16.80
C VAL A 402 13.78 4.64 -17.73
N ASP A 403 13.06 3.54 -17.71
CA ASP A 403 13.25 2.40 -18.59
C ASP A 403 12.30 2.48 -19.78
N ILE A 404 12.85 2.31 -20.98
CA ILE A 404 12.10 2.15 -22.23
C ILE A 404 12.11 0.66 -22.56
N ASP A 405 11.05 -0.05 -22.17
CA ASP A 405 10.86 -1.45 -22.50
C ASP A 405 10.50 -1.61 -23.99
N ASP A 406 10.46 -2.86 -24.47
CA ASP A 406 9.95 -3.22 -25.80
C ASP A 406 10.74 -2.63 -26.98
N VAL A 407 12.02 -2.32 -26.80
CA VAL A 407 12.87 -1.80 -27.88
C VAL A 407 12.97 -2.85 -28.98
N PHE A 408 12.63 -2.42 -30.19
CA PHE A 408 12.38 -3.20 -31.41
C PHE A 408 11.08 -4.00 -31.46
N VAL A 409 10.26 -4.09 -30.42
CA VAL A 409 9.06 -4.96 -30.42
C VAL A 409 7.83 -4.28 -31.04
N ALA A 410 7.71 -2.95 -30.92
CA ALA A 410 6.49 -2.24 -31.28
C ALA A 410 5.99 -2.53 -32.71
N PRO A 411 4.66 -2.58 -32.93
CA PRO A 411 4.07 -2.85 -34.24
C PRO A 411 4.56 -1.93 -35.35
N ARG A 412 4.54 -2.42 -36.60
CA ARG A 412 4.82 -1.59 -37.79
C ARG A 412 3.83 -0.42 -37.85
N GLY A 413 4.34 0.79 -38.09
CA GLY A 413 3.58 2.04 -38.08
C GLY A 413 3.66 2.80 -36.75
N THR A 414 4.13 2.19 -35.67
CA THR A 414 4.23 2.82 -34.33
C THR A 414 5.66 2.82 -33.79
N ARG A 415 6.67 2.63 -34.65
CA ARG A 415 8.08 2.58 -34.24
C ARG A 415 8.76 3.92 -34.42
N MET A 416 9.87 4.12 -33.71
CA MET A 416 10.67 5.34 -33.86
C MET A 416 11.23 5.46 -35.28
N THR A 417 11.25 6.69 -35.78
CA THR A 417 12.00 7.11 -36.96
C THR A 417 13.33 7.75 -36.53
N PRO A 418 14.29 8.04 -37.45
CA PRO A 418 15.52 8.75 -37.09
C PRO A 418 15.27 10.07 -36.33
N ALA A 419 14.24 10.82 -36.72
CA ALA A 419 13.86 12.08 -36.07
C ALA A 419 13.41 11.89 -34.61
N ASP A 420 12.80 10.74 -34.29
CA ASP A 420 12.40 10.40 -32.92
C ASP A 420 13.62 10.05 -32.06
N VAL A 421 14.58 9.32 -32.63
CA VAL A 421 15.85 8.98 -31.95
C VAL A 421 16.66 10.24 -31.66
N GLU A 422 16.75 11.16 -32.61
CA GLU A 422 17.41 12.46 -32.43
C GLU A 422 16.74 13.26 -31.31
N ASN A 423 15.40 13.33 -31.29
CA ASN A 423 14.66 14.03 -30.26
C ASN A 423 14.80 13.38 -28.87
N LEU A 424 14.87 12.05 -28.81
CA LEU A 424 15.15 11.32 -27.57
C LEU A 424 16.50 11.71 -26.98
N ILE A 425 17.55 11.79 -27.82
CA ILE A 425 18.90 12.22 -27.41
C ILE A 425 18.90 13.69 -27.00
N GLU A 426 18.24 14.55 -27.76
CA GLU A 426 18.12 15.98 -27.43
C GLU A 426 17.44 16.17 -26.07
N THR A 427 16.34 15.46 -25.83
CA THR A 427 15.60 15.50 -24.56
C THR A 427 16.45 14.99 -23.41
N GLN A 428 17.16 13.87 -23.60
CA GLN A 428 18.12 13.36 -22.62
C GLN A 428 19.18 14.43 -22.26
N ASN A 429 19.70 15.16 -23.26
CA ASN A 429 20.67 16.23 -23.03
C ASN A 429 20.06 17.44 -22.32
N ARG A 430 18.80 17.79 -22.60
CA ARG A 430 18.06 18.83 -21.83
C ARG A 430 17.89 18.39 -20.38
N TRP A 431 17.51 17.15 -20.13
CA TRP A 431 17.32 16.60 -18.79
C TRP A 431 18.62 16.54 -18.00
N ARG A 432 19.76 16.22 -18.64
CA ARG A 432 21.09 16.25 -18.02
C ARG A 432 21.47 17.61 -17.43
N ARG A 433 20.89 18.72 -17.90
CA ARG A 433 21.12 20.07 -17.34
C ARG A 433 20.66 20.21 -15.90
N PHE A 434 19.62 19.47 -15.49
CA PHE A 434 19.12 19.48 -14.11
C PHE A 434 19.18 18.11 -13.41
N MET A 435 19.45 17.03 -14.15
CA MET A 435 19.75 15.68 -13.65
C MET A 435 21.08 15.18 -14.23
N PRO A 436 22.24 15.64 -13.71
CA PRO A 436 23.54 15.24 -14.24
C PRO A 436 23.70 13.72 -14.35
N GLY A 437 24.19 13.26 -15.50
CA GLY A 437 24.38 11.82 -15.77
C GLY A 437 23.14 11.06 -16.26
N PHE A 438 21.95 11.68 -16.28
CA PHE A 438 20.72 11.02 -16.72
C PHE A 438 20.89 10.32 -18.08
N THR A 439 20.49 9.06 -18.14
CA THR A 439 20.57 8.23 -19.34
C THR A 439 19.37 7.28 -19.40
N PHE A 440 18.69 7.22 -20.55
CA PHE A 440 17.61 6.25 -20.79
C PHE A 440 18.16 4.83 -20.83
N HIS A 441 17.43 3.91 -20.21
CA HIS A 441 17.74 2.49 -20.18
C HIS A 441 16.80 1.74 -21.12
N MET A 442 17.34 0.97 -22.06
CA MET A 442 16.65 0.42 -23.22
C MET A 442 16.50 -1.10 -23.07
N GLY A 443 15.27 -1.55 -22.79
CA GLY A 443 14.93 -2.97 -22.71
C GLY A 443 14.69 -3.56 -24.08
N PHE A 444 15.63 -4.35 -24.59
CA PHE A 444 15.61 -4.79 -25.99
C PHE A 444 15.26 -6.28 -26.17
N SER A 445 14.60 -6.56 -27.29
CA SER A 445 14.32 -7.90 -27.81
C SER A 445 14.80 -8.03 -29.24
N GLY A 446 15.96 -8.68 -29.43
CA GLY A 446 16.68 -8.70 -30.70
C GLY A 446 15.95 -9.37 -31.88
N MET A 447 14.93 -10.19 -31.64
CA MET A 447 14.17 -10.88 -32.69
C MET A 447 13.48 -9.92 -33.66
N TYR A 448 13.12 -8.72 -33.21
CA TYR A 448 12.28 -7.79 -33.97
C TYR A 448 13.04 -6.61 -34.59
N PHE A 449 14.38 -6.67 -34.58
CA PHE A 449 15.23 -5.66 -35.21
C PHE A 449 14.94 -5.58 -36.72
N LEU A 450 14.69 -4.37 -37.25
CA LEU A 450 14.36 -4.09 -38.65
C LEU A 450 13.00 -4.65 -39.15
N HIS A 451 12.07 -4.97 -38.25
CA HIS A 451 10.72 -5.44 -38.65
C HIS A 451 9.73 -4.30 -39.01
N GLY A 452 10.16 -3.04 -38.91
CA GLY A 452 9.35 -1.87 -39.28
C GLY A 452 9.23 -1.63 -40.79
N ASN A 453 8.54 -0.56 -41.17
CA ASN A 453 8.58 -0.01 -42.53
C ASN A 453 9.96 0.63 -42.83
N PRO A 454 10.30 0.98 -44.10
CA PRO A 454 11.64 1.48 -44.43
C PRO A 454 12.10 2.68 -43.59
N LYS A 455 11.22 3.61 -43.20
CA LYS A 455 11.58 4.75 -42.33
C LYS A 455 11.84 4.31 -40.90
N GLU A 456 11.10 3.33 -40.41
CA GLU A 456 11.26 2.77 -39.07
C GLU A 456 12.51 1.89 -38.96
N GLN A 457 12.86 1.16 -40.02
CA GLN A 457 14.13 0.43 -40.12
C GLN A 457 15.33 1.37 -39.98
N LEU A 458 15.28 2.54 -40.64
CA LEU A 458 16.29 3.59 -40.45
C LEU A 458 16.32 4.12 -39.01
N GLY A 459 15.19 4.10 -38.29
CA GLY A 459 15.11 4.43 -36.87
C GLY A 459 15.78 3.40 -35.98
N ASP A 460 15.52 2.11 -36.23
CA ASP A 460 16.22 0.99 -35.58
C ASP A 460 17.74 1.09 -35.81
N GLU A 461 18.17 1.37 -37.05
CA GLU A 461 19.58 1.59 -37.37
C GLU A 461 20.15 2.84 -36.67
N ALA A 462 19.38 3.92 -36.55
CA ALA A 462 19.79 5.11 -35.84
C ALA A 462 20.03 4.82 -34.35
N LEU A 463 19.19 4.00 -33.71
CA LEU A 463 19.41 3.55 -32.33
C LEU A 463 20.72 2.77 -32.19
N ILE A 464 21.02 1.86 -33.12
CA ILE A 464 22.28 1.10 -33.12
C ILE A 464 23.48 2.03 -33.38
N ARG A 465 23.34 3.00 -34.29
CA ARG A 465 24.36 4.02 -34.56
C ARG A 465 24.68 4.84 -33.31
N HIS A 466 23.66 5.20 -32.54
CA HIS A 466 23.77 5.98 -31.31
C HIS A 466 23.76 5.13 -30.02
N ARG A 467 24.01 3.82 -30.10
CA ARG A 467 23.88 2.87 -28.97
C ARG A 467 24.62 3.28 -27.69
N HIS A 468 25.76 3.96 -27.84
CA HIS A 468 26.61 4.47 -26.75
C HIS A 468 26.05 5.70 -26.02
N GLN A 469 24.96 6.29 -26.53
CA GLN A 469 24.21 7.35 -25.84
C GLN A 469 23.22 6.80 -24.80
N PHE A 470 22.99 5.48 -24.79
CA PHE A 470 22.01 4.81 -23.96
C PHE A 470 22.66 3.70 -23.13
N LYS A 471 21.93 3.20 -22.12
CA LYS A 471 22.22 1.94 -21.47
C LYS A 471 21.19 0.92 -21.91
N TRP A 472 21.56 -0.36 -22.00
CA TRP A 472 20.71 -1.41 -22.53
C TRP A 472 20.53 -2.52 -21.49
N PHE A 473 19.36 -3.14 -21.41
CA PHE A 473 19.15 -4.30 -20.55
C PHE A 473 18.35 -5.37 -21.26
N CYS A 474 18.49 -6.61 -20.78
CA CYS A 474 17.83 -7.75 -21.38
C CYS A 474 16.32 -7.70 -21.16
N HIS A 475 15.56 -7.87 -22.24
CA HIS A 475 14.11 -8.04 -22.23
C HIS A 475 13.66 -9.31 -22.98
N THR A 476 14.48 -10.38 -22.90
CA THR A 476 14.38 -11.63 -23.69
C THR A 476 14.47 -11.43 -25.21
N TYR A 477 14.77 -12.49 -25.98
CA TYR A 477 14.99 -12.34 -27.43
C TYR A 477 13.70 -12.14 -28.22
N SER A 478 12.65 -12.95 -27.96
CA SER A 478 11.37 -12.93 -28.67
C SER A 478 10.24 -12.25 -27.91
N HIS A 479 10.53 -11.53 -26.81
CA HIS A 479 9.54 -10.86 -25.96
C HIS A 479 8.50 -11.78 -25.29
N LEU A 480 8.69 -13.10 -25.33
CA LEU A 480 7.75 -14.04 -24.73
C LEU A 480 7.80 -13.99 -23.20
N GLN A 481 6.62 -14.07 -22.58
CA GLN A 481 6.49 -14.05 -21.13
C GLN A 481 7.16 -15.29 -20.52
N PRO A 482 8.07 -15.13 -19.53
CA PRO A 482 8.83 -16.26 -18.99
C PRO A 482 8.01 -17.43 -18.47
N HIS A 483 6.81 -17.18 -17.91
CA HIS A 483 5.93 -18.24 -17.40
C HIS A 483 5.38 -19.20 -18.47
N LEU A 484 5.41 -18.81 -19.74
CA LEU A 484 4.96 -19.65 -20.87
C LEU A 484 6.09 -20.52 -21.45
N LEU A 485 7.32 -20.34 -20.97
CA LEU A 485 8.50 -21.00 -21.52
C LEU A 485 8.93 -22.15 -20.62
N SER A 486 9.41 -23.24 -21.22
CA SER A 486 10.18 -24.22 -20.47
C SER A 486 11.50 -23.60 -19.99
N GLU A 487 12.10 -24.19 -18.96
CA GLU A 487 13.41 -23.77 -18.47
C GLU A 487 14.48 -23.75 -19.58
N SER A 488 14.49 -24.78 -20.43
CA SER A 488 15.42 -24.87 -21.57
C SER A 488 15.20 -23.79 -22.63
N GLU A 489 13.94 -23.46 -22.92
CA GLU A 489 13.58 -22.42 -23.89
C GLU A 489 13.92 -21.03 -23.35
N LEU A 490 13.65 -20.76 -22.07
CA LEU A 490 14.03 -19.48 -21.45
C LEU A 490 15.55 -19.26 -21.52
N LEU A 491 16.35 -20.28 -21.18
CA LEU A 491 17.81 -20.22 -21.31
C LEU A 491 18.24 -19.92 -22.76
N ARG A 492 17.60 -20.56 -23.75
CA ARG A 492 17.85 -20.31 -25.17
C ARG A 492 17.55 -18.86 -25.55
N GLN A 493 16.40 -18.34 -25.16
CA GLN A 493 15.98 -16.95 -25.40
C GLN A 493 16.96 -15.94 -24.81
N LEU A 494 17.41 -16.15 -23.57
CA LEU A 494 18.39 -15.27 -22.93
C LEU A 494 19.76 -15.31 -23.62
N LYS A 495 20.22 -16.49 -24.05
CA LYS A 495 21.49 -16.65 -24.79
C LYS A 495 21.44 -15.96 -26.16
N MET A 496 20.33 -16.10 -26.89
CA MET A 496 20.16 -15.42 -28.18
C MET A 496 20.14 -13.90 -28.04
N ASN A 497 19.46 -13.37 -27.02
CA ASN A 497 19.44 -11.93 -26.79
C ASN A 497 20.82 -11.40 -26.40
N LYS A 498 21.60 -12.19 -25.64
CA LYS A 498 22.98 -11.85 -25.28
C LYS A 498 23.89 -11.81 -26.49
N LYS A 499 23.79 -12.82 -27.37
CA LYS A 499 24.50 -12.86 -28.64
C LYS A 499 24.19 -11.65 -29.52
N PHE A 500 22.91 -11.26 -29.62
CA PHE A 500 22.51 -10.04 -30.33
C PHE A 500 23.18 -8.78 -29.76
N ALA A 501 23.23 -8.65 -28.43
CA ALA A 501 23.91 -7.51 -27.80
C ALA A 501 25.41 -7.46 -28.10
N GLU A 502 26.08 -8.62 -28.09
CA GLU A 502 27.50 -8.74 -28.44
C GLU A 502 27.73 -8.38 -29.92
N GLU A 503 26.91 -8.90 -30.83
CA GLU A 503 26.99 -8.60 -32.27
C GLU A 503 26.77 -7.12 -32.59
N LYS A 504 25.91 -6.43 -31.81
CA LYS A 504 25.58 -5.02 -32.00
C LYS A 504 26.40 -4.08 -31.11
N ASP A 505 27.33 -4.58 -30.30
CA ASP A 505 28.16 -3.79 -29.39
C ASP A 505 27.31 -2.89 -28.47
N LEU A 506 26.27 -3.46 -27.85
CA LEU A 506 25.35 -2.72 -26.98
C LEU A 506 25.94 -2.50 -25.57
N PRO A 507 25.96 -1.28 -25.02
CA PRO A 507 26.37 -1.01 -23.65
C PRO A 507 25.36 -1.53 -22.62
N ILE A 508 25.57 -2.76 -22.15
CA ILE A 508 24.69 -3.41 -21.18
C ILE A 508 24.79 -2.74 -19.80
N ALA A 509 23.66 -2.60 -19.12
CA ALA A 509 23.55 -2.18 -17.73
C ALA A 509 23.93 -3.35 -16.81
N ASP A 510 24.91 -3.13 -15.95
CA ASP A 510 25.45 -4.19 -15.09
C ASP A 510 24.40 -4.73 -14.12
N GLY A 511 24.19 -6.05 -14.16
CA GLY A 511 23.35 -6.77 -13.21
C GLY A 511 21.85 -6.46 -13.28
N TYR A 512 21.39 -5.72 -14.29
CA TYR A 512 19.98 -5.28 -14.42
C TYR A 512 19.27 -5.90 -15.62
N ALA A 513 18.05 -6.40 -15.38
CA ALA A 513 17.15 -6.88 -16.43
C ALA A 513 15.70 -6.77 -15.97
N VAL A 514 14.78 -6.82 -16.94
CA VAL A 514 13.33 -6.77 -16.70
C VAL A 514 12.70 -7.84 -17.59
N ALA A 515 11.82 -8.66 -17.01
CA ALA A 515 11.11 -9.68 -17.78
C ALA A 515 9.99 -9.03 -18.62
N PRO A 516 9.71 -9.54 -19.85
CA PRO A 516 8.52 -9.16 -20.60
C PRO A 516 7.26 -9.28 -19.75
N HIS A 517 6.44 -8.22 -19.77
CA HIS A 517 5.23 -8.10 -18.96
C HIS A 517 5.46 -8.33 -17.46
N HIS A 518 6.69 -8.17 -16.96
CA HIS A 518 7.12 -8.49 -15.59
C HIS A 518 6.73 -9.90 -15.12
N SER A 519 6.47 -10.80 -16.07
CA SER A 519 5.96 -12.12 -15.81
C SER A 519 7.05 -13.00 -15.19
N GLY A 520 6.70 -13.75 -14.16
CA GLY A 520 7.64 -14.57 -13.39
C GLY A 520 8.55 -13.80 -12.43
N VAL A 521 8.52 -12.45 -12.45
CA VAL A 521 9.13 -11.65 -11.38
C VAL A 521 8.25 -11.75 -10.14
N TYR A 522 6.95 -11.48 -10.28
CA TYR A 522 5.93 -11.81 -9.28
C TYR A 522 4.59 -12.18 -9.96
N PRO A 523 3.93 -13.30 -9.57
CA PRO A 523 4.44 -14.39 -8.75
C PRO A 523 5.79 -14.92 -9.25
N VAL A 524 6.66 -15.32 -8.32
CA VAL A 524 8.04 -15.69 -8.66
C VAL A 524 8.07 -17.00 -9.43
N ILE A 525 8.90 -17.06 -10.48
CA ILE A 525 9.25 -18.29 -11.20
C ILE A 525 10.72 -18.61 -10.92
N PRO A 526 11.03 -19.67 -10.15
CA PRO A 526 12.40 -19.92 -9.70
C PRO A 526 13.43 -20.01 -10.83
N TYR A 527 13.10 -20.70 -11.93
CA TYR A 527 14.05 -20.88 -13.03
C TYR A 527 14.35 -19.59 -13.81
N LEU A 528 13.49 -18.56 -13.75
CA LEU A 528 13.79 -17.23 -14.31
C LEU A 528 14.97 -16.59 -13.57
N TYR A 529 14.95 -16.62 -12.25
CA TYR A 529 16.00 -16.04 -11.41
C TYR A 529 17.33 -16.79 -11.57
N THR A 530 17.29 -18.13 -11.67
CA THR A 530 18.47 -18.94 -11.98
C THR A 530 19.05 -18.58 -13.35
N ALA A 531 18.22 -18.56 -14.40
CA ALA A 531 18.67 -18.30 -15.77
C ALA A 531 19.21 -16.87 -15.95
N TRP A 532 18.59 -15.89 -15.28
CA TRP A 532 19.08 -14.51 -15.25
C TRP A 532 20.49 -14.40 -14.64
N LYS A 533 20.73 -15.09 -13.52
CA LYS A 533 22.06 -15.12 -12.91
C LYS A 533 23.10 -15.81 -13.80
N GLU A 534 22.74 -16.95 -14.37
CA GLU A 534 23.66 -17.73 -15.21
C GLU A 534 24.10 -16.97 -16.47
N ILE A 535 23.15 -16.33 -17.17
CA ILE A 535 23.41 -15.76 -18.50
C ILE A 535 23.85 -14.29 -18.42
N TRP A 536 23.20 -13.51 -17.58
CA TRP A 536 23.33 -12.05 -17.54
C TRP A 536 23.92 -11.53 -16.21
N ASN A 537 24.21 -12.40 -15.24
CA ASN A 537 24.69 -12.02 -13.90
C ASN A 537 23.76 -11.00 -13.20
N ILE A 538 22.45 -11.18 -13.33
CA ILE A 538 21.46 -10.26 -12.76
C ILE A 538 21.45 -10.36 -11.24
N ASN A 539 21.52 -9.20 -10.58
CA ASN A 539 21.37 -9.05 -9.14
C ASN A 539 20.24 -8.07 -8.77
N VAL A 540 19.64 -7.40 -9.75
CA VAL A 540 18.52 -6.48 -9.55
C VAL A 540 17.53 -6.53 -10.71
N THR A 541 16.24 -6.41 -10.38
CA THR A 541 15.15 -6.24 -11.35
C THR A 541 14.07 -5.33 -10.77
N THR A 542 13.09 -4.98 -11.59
CA THR A 542 11.95 -4.14 -11.19
C THR A 542 10.63 -4.79 -11.55
N THR A 543 9.59 -4.54 -10.74
CA THR A 543 8.22 -4.94 -11.06
C THR A 543 7.20 -3.96 -10.53
N GLU A 544 6.16 -3.74 -11.32
CA GLU A 544 4.91 -3.08 -10.97
C GLU A 544 3.87 -4.05 -10.39
N GLY A 545 4.13 -5.37 -10.44
CA GLY A 545 3.17 -6.43 -10.13
C GLY A 545 3.11 -6.89 -8.66
N TYR A 546 4.01 -6.42 -7.78
CA TYR A 546 4.11 -6.88 -6.39
C TYR A 546 3.74 -5.80 -5.35
N PRO A 547 2.93 -6.13 -4.31
CA PRO A 547 2.12 -7.35 -4.22
C PRO A 547 0.94 -7.33 -5.18
N ARG A 548 0.63 -6.19 -5.82
CA ARG A 548 -0.41 -6.02 -6.82
C ARG A 548 -0.16 -4.73 -7.61
N LEU A 549 -0.82 -4.61 -8.76
CA LEU A 549 -0.65 -3.48 -9.67
C LEU A 549 -1.16 -2.16 -9.06
N PHE A 550 -2.33 -2.16 -8.41
CA PHE A 550 -2.96 -0.95 -7.87
C PHE A 550 -3.42 -1.12 -6.41
N PRO A 551 -3.45 -0.03 -5.64
CA PRO A 551 -2.87 1.29 -5.93
C PRO A 551 -1.32 1.26 -5.86
N PRO A 552 -0.60 2.15 -6.59
CA PRO A 552 0.87 2.07 -6.70
C PRO A 552 1.60 2.26 -5.37
N ARG A 553 1.02 3.03 -4.43
CA ARG A 553 1.58 3.27 -3.09
C ARG A 553 1.74 2.02 -2.23
N PHE A 554 1.07 0.92 -2.56
CA PHE A 554 1.24 -0.37 -1.87
C PHE A 554 2.30 -1.27 -2.51
N ARG A 555 2.85 -0.87 -3.67
CA ARG A 555 3.97 -1.58 -4.27
C ARG A 555 5.18 -1.45 -3.36
N ARG A 556 5.93 -2.53 -3.27
CA ARG A 556 7.12 -2.62 -2.43
C ARG A 556 8.13 -3.55 -3.09
N GLY A 557 9.34 -3.59 -2.59
CA GLY A 557 10.37 -4.52 -3.07
C GLY A 557 10.39 -5.83 -2.28
N PHE A 558 11.20 -6.76 -2.76
CA PHE A 558 11.53 -8.00 -2.06
C PHE A 558 12.86 -8.53 -2.59
N HIS A 559 13.42 -9.52 -1.91
CA HIS A 559 14.61 -10.22 -2.32
C HIS A 559 14.29 -11.68 -2.58
N TYR A 560 14.78 -12.22 -3.70
CA TYR A 560 14.57 -13.62 -4.03
C TYR A 560 15.77 -14.21 -4.78
N GLN A 561 16.26 -15.36 -4.30
CA GLN A 561 17.41 -16.08 -4.86
C GLN A 561 18.63 -15.20 -5.19
N GLY A 562 18.95 -14.20 -4.37
CA GLY A 562 20.10 -13.30 -4.60
C GLY A 562 19.85 -12.17 -5.60
N VAL A 563 18.60 -11.95 -6.02
CA VAL A 563 18.18 -10.81 -6.85
C VAL A 563 17.29 -9.89 -6.02
N GLN A 564 17.64 -8.60 -5.97
CA GLN A 564 16.81 -7.56 -5.36
C GLN A 564 15.73 -7.12 -6.37
N VAL A 565 14.47 -7.17 -5.97
CA VAL A 565 13.33 -6.68 -6.74
C VAL A 565 12.91 -5.34 -6.17
N LEU A 566 12.88 -4.31 -7.00
CA LEU A 566 12.42 -2.96 -6.62
C LEU A 566 11.02 -2.68 -7.19
N PRO A 567 10.19 -1.88 -6.50
CA PRO A 567 8.89 -1.48 -7.01
C PRO A 567 9.04 -0.50 -8.18
N ARG A 568 8.36 -0.80 -9.29
CA ARG A 568 8.32 0.04 -10.49
C ARG A 568 7.08 0.90 -10.54
N GLN A 569 7.19 2.13 -11.04
CA GLN A 569 6.11 3.11 -11.16
C GLN A 569 5.57 3.17 -12.59
N VAL A 570 4.31 3.58 -12.70
CA VAL A 570 3.63 3.84 -13.98
C VAL A 570 3.55 5.34 -14.20
N CYS A 571 3.53 5.79 -15.45
CA CYS A 571 3.53 7.21 -15.82
C CYS A 571 2.30 7.65 -16.63
N GLY A 572 1.28 6.78 -16.75
CA GLY A 572 0.03 7.11 -17.43
C GLY A 572 0.07 7.01 -18.96
N VAL A 573 1.20 6.68 -19.57
CA VAL A 573 1.28 6.32 -21.00
C VAL A 573 1.33 4.79 -21.15
N TYR A 574 0.66 4.29 -22.20
CA TYR A 574 0.42 2.86 -22.40
C TYR A 574 1.07 2.37 -23.70
N THR A 575 1.40 1.08 -23.78
CA THR A 575 1.96 0.45 -25.00
C THR A 575 1.05 0.60 -26.22
N THR A 576 -0.26 0.63 -26.00
CA THR A 576 -1.29 0.67 -27.05
C THR A 576 -1.56 2.08 -27.58
N THR A 577 -0.98 3.11 -26.97
CA THR A 577 -1.30 4.50 -27.30
C THR A 577 -0.03 5.29 -27.61
N THR A 578 0.19 5.56 -28.90
CA THR A 578 1.34 6.33 -29.40
C THR A 578 0.96 7.70 -29.97
N LEU A 579 -0.34 7.95 -30.16
CA LEU A 579 -0.89 9.20 -30.68
C LEU A 579 -1.84 9.83 -29.65
N ILE A 580 -1.85 11.16 -29.59
CA ILE A 580 -2.68 11.92 -28.64
C ILE A 580 -4.17 11.77 -28.93
N LYS A 581 -4.53 11.69 -30.22
CA LYS A 581 -5.92 11.50 -30.66
C LYS A 581 -6.51 10.16 -30.19
N ASP A 582 -5.65 9.16 -30.00
CA ASP A 582 -6.01 7.80 -29.58
C ASP A 582 -5.80 7.63 -28.06
N TYR A 583 -5.34 8.68 -27.36
CA TYR A 583 -5.14 8.64 -25.92
C TYR A 583 -6.48 8.72 -25.18
N PRO A 584 -6.77 7.79 -24.26
CA PRO A 584 -8.06 7.78 -23.56
C PRO A 584 -8.25 9.05 -22.72
N GLY A 585 -9.18 9.91 -23.13
CA GLY A 585 -9.41 11.22 -22.53
C GLY A 585 -8.54 12.36 -23.08
N GLY A 586 -7.82 12.13 -24.18
CA GLY A 586 -7.07 13.15 -24.92
C GLY A 586 -5.96 13.83 -24.12
N ILE A 587 -5.59 15.03 -24.58
CA ILE A 587 -4.50 15.83 -23.98
C ILE A 587 -4.79 16.26 -22.55
N GLU A 588 -6.04 16.59 -22.24
CA GLU A 588 -6.47 16.98 -20.89
C GLU A 588 -6.14 15.88 -19.89
N LYS A 589 -6.39 14.61 -20.24
CA LYS A 589 -6.09 13.50 -19.34
C LYS A 589 -4.59 13.28 -19.14
N LEU A 590 -3.79 13.49 -20.18
CA LEU A 590 -2.33 13.39 -20.09
C LEU A 590 -1.75 14.53 -19.23
N GLU A 591 -2.32 15.72 -19.33
CA GLU A 591 -1.96 16.88 -18.52
C GLU A 591 -2.35 16.69 -17.05
N GLU A 592 -3.55 16.19 -16.77
CA GLU A 592 -4.00 15.82 -15.43
C GLU A 592 -3.03 14.87 -14.72
N MET A 593 -2.41 13.92 -15.44
CA MET A 593 -1.44 13.00 -14.84
C MET A 593 -0.23 13.76 -14.28
N ALA A 594 0.25 14.77 -15.01
CA ALA A 594 1.43 15.55 -14.68
C ALA A 594 1.16 16.69 -13.70
N PHE A 595 0.00 17.35 -13.79
CA PHE A 595 -0.35 18.53 -13.00
C PHE A 595 -1.18 18.16 -11.78
N GLY A 596 -0.50 17.92 -10.65
CA GLY A 596 -1.17 17.57 -9.39
C GLY A 596 -1.77 16.16 -9.35
N GLY A 597 -1.54 15.35 -10.39
CA GLY A 597 -2.08 14.01 -10.54
C GLY A 597 -1.16 12.90 -10.11
N GLU A 598 -1.44 11.68 -10.58
CA GLU A 598 -0.79 10.47 -10.08
C GLU A 598 0.72 10.46 -10.34
N LEU A 599 1.22 11.02 -11.47
CA LEU A 599 2.66 11.13 -11.73
C LEU A 599 3.32 12.19 -10.82
N PHE A 600 2.61 13.29 -10.52
CA PHE A 600 3.08 14.27 -9.55
C PHE A 600 3.12 13.67 -8.14
N ASP A 601 2.07 12.97 -7.71
CA ASP A 601 2.00 12.34 -6.39
C ASP A 601 3.11 11.30 -6.19
N THR A 602 3.40 10.48 -7.21
CA THR A 602 4.50 9.51 -7.10
C THR A 602 5.83 10.21 -6.88
N LEU A 603 6.09 11.32 -7.60
CA LEU A 603 7.28 12.14 -7.39
C LEU A 603 7.25 12.89 -6.05
N LEU A 604 6.08 13.25 -5.54
CA LEU A 604 5.93 13.92 -4.25
C LEU A 604 6.31 12.99 -3.10
N PHE A 605 5.83 11.74 -3.13
CA PHE A 605 5.93 10.83 -1.98
C PHE A 605 6.99 9.73 -2.07
N ASN A 606 7.51 9.41 -3.26
CA ASN A 606 8.52 8.36 -3.39
C ASN A 606 9.93 8.96 -3.55
N PRO A 607 10.88 8.70 -2.64
CA PRO A 607 12.28 9.13 -2.78
C PRO A 607 12.97 8.53 -4.01
N VAL A 608 12.65 7.29 -4.38
CA VAL A 608 13.23 6.56 -5.51
C VAL A 608 12.11 6.16 -6.47
N ASN A 609 12.23 6.56 -7.73
CA ASN A 609 11.23 6.34 -8.78
C ASN A 609 11.88 5.66 -9.99
N LEU A 610 11.47 4.43 -10.27
CA LEU A 610 11.81 3.61 -11.43
C LEU A 610 10.57 3.55 -12.34
N TYR A 611 10.51 4.41 -13.35
CA TYR A 611 9.36 4.47 -14.25
C TYR A 611 9.50 3.49 -15.41
N MET A 612 8.41 2.78 -15.67
CA MET A 612 8.19 2.01 -16.89
C MET A 612 7.61 2.90 -18.00
N THR A 613 8.29 2.93 -19.14
CA THR A 613 7.75 3.39 -20.44
C THR A 613 8.07 2.33 -21.50
N HIS A 614 7.57 2.51 -22.72
CA HIS A 614 7.77 1.57 -23.81
C HIS A 614 8.22 2.28 -25.07
N PHE A 615 8.89 1.54 -25.95
CA PHE A 615 9.47 2.02 -27.21
C PHE A 615 8.50 2.89 -28.04
N GLY A 616 7.26 2.45 -28.20
CA GLY A 616 6.25 3.21 -28.95
C GLY A 616 5.88 4.57 -28.33
N ASN A 617 6.09 4.79 -27.03
CA ASN A 617 5.73 6.05 -26.35
C ASN A 617 6.63 7.24 -26.72
N TYR A 618 7.71 6.97 -27.45
CA TYR A 618 8.68 7.95 -27.92
C TYR A 618 8.68 8.07 -29.45
N ALA A 619 7.81 7.31 -30.12
CA ALA A 619 7.54 7.47 -31.54
C ALA A 619 6.35 8.43 -31.73
N GLN A 620 6.18 8.92 -32.96
CA GLN A 620 5.05 9.77 -33.36
C GLN A 620 4.84 11.00 -32.46
N ASP A 621 3.81 11.03 -31.62
CA ASP A 621 3.48 12.19 -30.77
C ASP A 621 4.33 12.27 -29.49
N ARG A 622 5.20 11.27 -29.24
CA ARG A 622 6.20 11.29 -28.15
C ARG A 622 5.59 11.54 -26.77
N LEU A 623 4.45 10.90 -26.49
CA LEU A 623 3.64 11.13 -25.29
C LEU A 623 4.43 10.97 -23.98
N ALA A 624 5.40 10.04 -23.92
CA ALA A 624 6.25 9.89 -22.73
C ALA A 624 7.10 11.13 -22.48
N LEU A 625 7.75 11.69 -23.52
CA LEU A 625 8.56 12.89 -23.38
C LEU A 625 7.70 14.08 -22.93
N TYR A 626 6.52 14.22 -23.54
CA TYR A 626 5.56 15.25 -23.16
C TYR A 626 5.20 15.20 -21.67
N VAL A 627 4.69 14.06 -21.19
CA VAL A 627 4.17 13.96 -19.82
C VAL A 627 5.26 14.14 -18.76
N PHE A 628 6.48 13.62 -19.00
CA PHE A 628 7.60 13.84 -18.07
C PHE A 628 8.09 15.28 -18.07
N GLU A 629 8.20 15.93 -19.24
CA GLU A 629 8.57 17.35 -19.28
C GLU A 629 7.54 18.22 -18.56
N ARG A 630 6.24 17.93 -18.72
CA ARG A 630 5.17 18.62 -17.96
C ARG A 630 5.28 18.37 -16.46
N ALA A 631 5.49 17.12 -16.04
CA ALA A 631 5.61 16.77 -14.63
C ALA A 631 6.85 17.42 -13.98
N PHE A 632 8.00 17.42 -14.66
CA PHE A 632 9.21 18.07 -14.16
C PHE A 632 9.08 19.58 -14.10
N ALA A 633 8.44 20.19 -15.10
CA ALA A 633 8.18 21.62 -15.10
C ALA A 633 7.26 22.02 -13.94
N PHE A 634 6.18 21.26 -13.73
CA PHE A 634 5.24 21.49 -12.62
C PHE A 634 5.91 21.31 -11.25
N LEU A 635 6.64 20.21 -11.07
CA LEU A 635 7.37 19.92 -9.83
C LEU A 635 8.40 21.00 -9.53
N ARG A 636 9.17 21.44 -10.53
CA ARG A 636 10.16 22.53 -10.37
C ARG A 636 9.51 23.90 -10.18
N GLY A 637 8.29 24.11 -10.64
CA GLY A 637 7.52 25.34 -10.42
C GLY A 637 6.99 25.41 -8.99
N TRP A 638 6.24 24.40 -8.57
CA TRP A 638 5.46 24.44 -7.32
C TRP A 638 6.17 23.91 -6.08
N THR A 639 7.30 23.22 -6.23
CA THR A 639 7.97 22.55 -5.10
C THR A 639 9.45 22.93 -4.97
N ARG A 640 10.03 22.60 -3.82
CA ARG A 640 11.47 22.66 -3.53
C ARG A 640 12.17 21.33 -3.80
N LEU A 641 11.47 20.35 -4.37
CA LEU A 641 12.02 19.03 -4.66
C LEU A 641 13.16 19.13 -5.68
N LYS A 642 14.22 18.37 -5.40
CA LYS A 642 15.41 18.25 -6.24
C LYS A 642 15.37 16.90 -6.93
N VAL A 643 15.11 16.93 -8.23
CA VAL A 643 15.16 15.74 -9.06
C VAL A 643 16.62 15.39 -9.38
N GLN A 644 16.98 14.13 -9.19
CA GLN A 644 18.32 13.62 -9.43
C GLN A 644 18.27 12.29 -10.18
N TRP A 645 19.34 11.96 -10.88
CA TRP A 645 19.55 10.63 -11.45
C TRP A 645 20.68 9.93 -10.69
N ALA A 646 20.60 8.60 -10.60
CA ALA A 646 21.68 7.77 -10.08
C ALA A 646 21.70 6.42 -10.81
N PRO A 647 22.87 5.75 -10.87
CA PRO A 647 22.95 4.39 -11.40
C PRO A 647 22.17 3.41 -10.52
N ILE A 648 21.68 2.32 -11.12
CA ILE A 648 20.79 1.33 -10.47
C ILE A 648 21.31 0.85 -9.11
N TRP A 649 22.59 0.51 -8.99
CA TRP A 649 23.15 0.04 -7.71
C TRP A 649 22.98 1.05 -6.56
N ARG A 650 23.09 2.34 -6.86
CA ARG A 650 22.90 3.42 -5.88
C ARG A 650 21.42 3.65 -5.58
N LEU A 651 20.55 3.44 -6.57
CA LEU A 651 19.10 3.48 -6.37
C LEU A 651 18.63 2.35 -5.44
N ILE A 652 19.25 1.17 -5.51
CA ILE A 652 19.00 0.08 -4.58
C ILE A 652 19.32 0.52 -3.15
N ASP A 653 20.51 1.08 -2.92
CA ASP A 653 20.94 1.53 -1.58
C ASP A 653 20.00 2.59 -1.01
N HIS A 654 19.64 3.60 -1.81
CA HIS A 654 18.66 4.62 -1.42
C HIS A 654 17.27 4.02 -1.16
N HIS A 655 16.79 3.09 -2.00
CA HIS A 655 15.50 2.46 -1.78
C HIS A 655 15.48 1.66 -0.48
N LEU A 656 16.53 0.87 -0.22
CA LEU A 656 16.65 0.04 0.96
C LEU A 656 16.89 0.84 2.24
N SER A 657 17.44 2.08 2.16
CA SER A 657 17.50 2.96 3.33
C SER A 657 16.12 3.41 3.81
N PHE A 658 15.15 3.52 2.90
CA PHE A 658 13.75 3.82 3.21
C PHE A 658 12.89 2.57 3.43
N ASN A 659 13.36 1.38 3.03
CA ASN A 659 12.61 0.13 3.13
C ASN A 659 13.49 -0.99 3.72
N PRO A 660 13.94 -0.86 4.98
CA PRO A 660 14.92 -1.77 5.58
C PRO A 660 14.42 -3.22 5.70
N THR A 661 13.10 -3.43 5.77
CA THR A 661 12.50 -4.78 5.83
C THR A 661 12.68 -5.60 4.56
N GLU A 662 13.02 -4.94 3.45
CA GLU A 662 13.25 -5.57 2.15
C GLU A 662 14.71 -5.97 1.92
N ARG A 663 15.61 -5.57 2.85
CA ARG A 663 17.05 -5.83 2.76
C ARG A 663 17.42 -7.25 3.16
N THR A 664 18.37 -7.86 2.46
CA THR A 664 18.97 -9.13 2.88
C THR A 664 19.91 -8.96 4.08
N PRO A 665 20.05 -9.96 4.95
CA PRO A 665 19.45 -11.30 4.91
C PRO A 665 18.12 -11.39 5.71
N ALA A 666 17.36 -10.30 5.86
CA ALA A 666 16.16 -10.32 6.69
C ALA A 666 15.16 -11.38 6.20
N SER A 667 14.60 -12.19 7.10
CA SER A 667 13.57 -13.19 6.77
C SER A 667 12.30 -12.56 6.19
N THR A 668 12.08 -11.27 6.47
CA THR A 668 11.02 -10.42 5.92
C THR A 668 11.26 -9.98 4.47
N SER A 669 12.48 -10.16 3.94
CA SER A 669 12.82 -9.73 2.58
C SER A 669 12.22 -10.62 1.50
N LEU A 670 11.81 -11.87 1.82
CA LEU A 670 11.13 -12.75 0.87
C LEU A 670 9.76 -12.19 0.43
N PRO A 671 9.30 -12.50 -0.80
CA PRO A 671 8.01 -12.04 -1.27
C PRO A 671 6.89 -12.62 -0.40
N VAL A 672 5.96 -11.77 0.04
CA VAL A 672 4.74 -12.22 0.71
C VAL A 672 3.75 -12.62 -0.37
N TYR A 673 3.50 -13.92 -0.52
CA TYR A 673 2.62 -14.44 -1.55
C TYR A 673 1.16 -14.15 -1.17
N SER A 674 0.46 -13.39 -2.01
CA SER A 674 -0.99 -13.27 -1.95
C SER A 674 -1.64 -14.52 -2.54
N ASP A 675 -2.95 -14.70 -2.29
CA ASP A 675 -3.77 -15.66 -3.02
C ASP A 675 -3.69 -15.36 -4.53
N PRO A 676 -3.04 -16.23 -5.34
CA PRO A 676 -2.89 -15.96 -6.77
C PRO A 676 -4.24 -15.91 -7.50
N CYS A 677 -5.28 -16.56 -6.97
CA CYS A 677 -6.62 -16.57 -7.57
C CYS A 677 -7.44 -15.31 -7.29
N ALA A 678 -6.94 -14.40 -6.45
CA ALA A 678 -7.63 -13.14 -6.17
C ALA A 678 -7.42 -12.11 -7.29
N GLU A 679 -6.37 -12.27 -8.11
CA GLU A 679 -5.97 -11.32 -9.14
C GLU A 679 -5.73 -12.07 -10.47
N PRO A 680 -6.48 -11.76 -11.55
CA PRO A 680 -6.39 -12.49 -12.81
C PRO A 680 -4.97 -12.56 -13.40
N ARG A 681 -4.17 -11.51 -13.19
CA ARG A 681 -2.77 -11.47 -13.64
C ARG A 681 -1.88 -12.44 -12.87
N HIS A 682 -2.09 -12.61 -11.57
CA HIS A 682 -1.31 -13.55 -10.77
C HIS A 682 -1.73 -14.98 -11.02
N GLU A 683 -3.03 -15.21 -11.21
CA GLU A 683 -3.58 -16.50 -11.63
C GLU A 683 -2.95 -16.99 -12.93
N ALA A 684 -2.86 -16.12 -13.95
CA ALA A 684 -2.27 -16.46 -15.24
C ALA A 684 -0.78 -16.88 -15.14
N ILE A 685 -0.04 -16.32 -14.18
CA ILE A 685 1.39 -16.64 -13.97
C ILE A 685 1.56 -17.88 -13.10
N TRP A 686 0.60 -18.20 -12.23
CA TRP A 686 0.68 -19.35 -11.35
C TRP A 686 0.55 -20.64 -12.15
N PHE A 687 1.67 -21.26 -12.55
CA PHE A 687 1.68 -22.48 -13.35
C PHE A 687 2.09 -23.73 -12.54
N PRO A 688 1.40 -24.88 -12.70
CA PRO A 688 0.11 -25.01 -13.37
C PRO A 688 -0.97 -24.20 -12.62
N SER A 689 -1.92 -23.63 -13.35
CA SER A 689 -3.02 -22.89 -12.73
C SER A 689 -3.74 -23.82 -11.77
N ALA A 690 -3.85 -23.39 -10.52
CA ALA A 690 -4.49 -24.17 -9.46
C ALA A 690 -5.62 -23.37 -8.82
N CYS A 691 -6.32 -22.58 -9.64
CA CYS A 691 -7.49 -21.81 -9.23
C CYS A 691 -8.82 -22.51 -9.57
N THR A 692 -8.78 -23.56 -10.39
CA THR A 692 -9.96 -24.40 -10.61
C THR A 692 -10.26 -25.24 -9.37
N PRO A 693 -11.52 -25.60 -9.10
CA PRO A 693 -11.88 -26.43 -7.93
C PRO A 693 -11.13 -27.76 -7.85
N ASN A 694 -10.77 -28.36 -9.00
CA ASN A 694 -10.08 -29.65 -9.05
C ASN A 694 -8.57 -29.54 -8.78
N GLU A 695 -7.97 -28.37 -9.00
CA GLU A 695 -6.52 -28.13 -8.91
C GLU A 695 -6.13 -27.27 -7.69
N ARG A 696 -7.08 -26.51 -7.14
CA ARG A 696 -6.90 -25.71 -5.92
C ARG A 696 -6.91 -26.61 -4.68
N ARG A 697 -5.72 -26.87 -4.14
CA ARG A 697 -5.53 -27.78 -3.00
C ARG A 697 -5.09 -27.08 -1.73
N LEU A 698 -4.99 -25.74 -1.73
CA LEU A 698 -4.65 -24.97 -0.54
C LEU A 698 -5.61 -25.25 0.62
N PRO A 699 -5.13 -25.26 1.88
CA PRO A 699 -5.96 -25.61 3.02
C PRO A 699 -6.95 -24.49 3.36
N ALA A 700 -8.19 -24.87 3.64
CA ALA A 700 -9.23 -23.97 4.14
C ALA A 700 -9.18 -23.83 5.67
N ALA A 701 -8.43 -24.71 6.36
CA ALA A 701 -8.24 -24.67 7.79
C ALA A 701 -6.79 -24.98 8.21
N VAL A 702 -6.32 -24.31 9.26
CA VAL A 702 -4.94 -24.45 9.75
C VAL A 702 -4.93 -24.56 11.27
N ILE A 703 -4.35 -25.65 11.79
CA ILE A 703 -4.04 -25.81 13.21
C ILE A 703 -2.68 -25.15 13.46
N VAL A 704 -2.68 -23.96 14.06
CA VAL A 704 -1.49 -23.10 14.11
C VAL A 704 -0.62 -23.33 15.35
N GLY A 705 -1.11 -24.08 16.33
CA GLY A 705 -0.36 -24.39 17.55
C GLY A 705 -1.10 -23.97 18.83
N PRO A 706 -0.34 -23.60 19.88
CA PRO A 706 1.12 -23.64 19.99
C PRO A 706 1.66 -25.08 20.07
N GLN A 707 2.98 -25.24 20.12
CA GLN A 707 3.58 -26.54 20.41
C GLN A 707 3.20 -27.04 21.81
N LYS A 708 3.09 -28.37 21.97
CA LYS A 708 2.86 -29.11 23.23
C LYS A 708 1.44 -29.03 23.82
N THR A 709 0.46 -28.70 22.98
CA THR A 709 -0.96 -28.58 23.35
C THR A 709 -1.84 -29.67 22.74
N GLY A 710 -1.26 -30.76 22.22
CA GLY A 710 -2.05 -31.86 21.63
C GLY A 710 -2.38 -31.72 20.14
N THR A 711 -1.73 -30.79 19.43
CA THR A 711 -1.97 -30.52 17.99
C THR A 711 -1.87 -31.76 17.08
N THR A 712 -0.96 -32.70 17.35
CA THR A 712 -0.86 -33.95 16.58
C THR A 712 -2.06 -34.86 16.80
N ALA A 713 -2.64 -34.89 18.01
CA ALA A 713 -3.82 -35.68 18.29
C ALA A 713 -5.04 -35.11 17.55
N LEU A 714 -5.20 -33.77 17.58
CA LEU A 714 -6.26 -33.11 16.82
C LEU A 714 -6.12 -33.37 15.30
N LEU A 715 -4.91 -33.23 14.75
CA LEU A 715 -4.63 -33.58 13.34
C LEU A 715 -5.04 -35.02 13.02
N ALA A 716 -4.66 -35.98 13.87
CA ALA A 716 -4.95 -37.40 13.66
C ALA A 716 -6.46 -37.69 13.69
N PHE A 717 -7.19 -37.14 14.65
CA PHE A 717 -8.63 -37.35 14.78
C PHE A 717 -9.43 -36.63 13.70
N MET A 718 -9.03 -35.42 13.30
CA MET A 718 -9.63 -34.74 12.15
C MET A 718 -9.41 -35.52 10.86
N ALA A 719 -8.23 -36.12 10.65
CA ALA A 719 -7.92 -36.93 9.47
C ALA A 719 -8.77 -38.22 9.37
N MET A 720 -9.42 -38.66 10.45
CA MET A 720 -10.38 -39.77 10.42
C MET A 720 -11.70 -39.38 9.71
N HIS A 721 -12.01 -38.09 9.62
CA HIS A 721 -13.25 -37.61 8.98
C HIS A 721 -13.17 -37.77 7.45
N PRO A 722 -14.18 -38.32 6.75
CA PRO A 722 -14.14 -38.54 5.30
C PRO A 722 -13.95 -37.23 4.51
N ASN A 723 -14.60 -36.15 4.94
CA ASN A 723 -14.57 -34.84 4.26
C ASN A 723 -13.48 -33.88 4.77
N LEU A 724 -12.54 -34.34 5.62
CA LEU A 724 -11.37 -33.55 6.03
C LEU A 724 -10.11 -34.24 5.51
N GLN A 725 -9.30 -33.51 4.76
CA GLN A 725 -8.11 -34.05 4.11
C GLN A 725 -6.86 -33.33 4.64
N PRO A 726 -5.96 -34.02 5.37
CA PRO A 726 -4.71 -33.42 5.82
C PRO A 726 -3.73 -33.23 4.64
N ASN A 727 -2.66 -32.47 4.88
CA ASN A 727 -1.47 -32.48 4.02
C ASN A 727 -0.91 -33.91 3.86
N ARG A 728 -0.17 -34.12 2.77
CA ARG A 728 0.53 -35.37 2.50
C ARG A 728 1.59 -35.60 3.57
N PHE A 729 1.64 -36.83 4.09
CA PHE A 729 2.70 -37.27 4.98
C PHE A 729 3.76 -38.03 4.17
N LEU A 730 4.96 -37.46 4.08
CA LEU A 730 6.07 -38.07 3.33
C LEU A 730 6.63 -39.27 4.10
N SER A 731 6.70 -40.44 3.46
CA SER A 731 7.11 -41.71 4.08
C SER A 731 8.50 -41.70 4.74
N HIS A 732 9.36 -40.76 4.35
CA HIS A 732 10.73 -40.58 4.89
C HIS A 732 10.90 -39.28 5.68
N SER A 733 9.85 -38.51 5.91
CA SER A 733 9.89 -37.33 6.79
C SER A 733 9.61 -37.76 8.23
N PRO A 734 10.46 -37.41 9.21
CA PRO A 734 10.16 -37.63 10.62
C PRO A 734 9.07 -36.68 11.16
N TYR A 735 8.61 -35.71 10.38
CA TYR A 735 7.66 -34.67 10.80
C TYR A 735 6.39 -34.67 9.94
N GLU A 736 5.25 -34.52 10.62
CA GLU A 736 3.93 -34.37 10.00
C GLU A 736 3.64 -32.95 9.47
N GLU A 737 4.42 -31.96 9.90
CA GLU A 737 4.18 -30.53 9.67
C GLU A 737 4.84 -30.05 8.38
N VAL A 738 4.17 -29.16 7.64
CA VAL A 738 4.72 -28.53 6.44
C VAL A 738 5.67 -27.37 6.80
N GLN A 739 5.31 -26.59 7.83
CA GLN A 739 6.06 -25.43 8.33
C GLN A 739 6.33 -24.33 7.29
N PHE A 740 5.52 -24.29 6.23
CA PHE A 740 5.67 -23.38 5.08
C PHE A 740 5.74 -21.91 5.49
N PHE A 741 4.88 -21.43 6.40
CA PHE A 741 4.83 -20.00 6.73
C PHE A 741 5.91 -19.55 7.73
N SER A 742 6.38 -20.43 8.60
CA SER A 742 7.38 -20.12 9.64
C SER A 742 8.83 -20.32 9.18
N ASP A 743 9.09 -21.25 8.27
CA ASP A 743 10.44 -21.54 7.76
C ASP A 743 10.70 -20.83 6.43
N SER A 744 11.63 -19.87 6.40
CA SER A 744 11.95 -19.10 5.19
C SER A 744 12.59 -19.91 4.06
N ALA A 745 13.29 -21.01 4.36
CA ALA A 745 13.88 -21.89 3.34
C ALA A 745 12.81 -22.79 2.69
N ILE A 746 11.77 -23.16 3.43
CA ILE A 746 10.59 -23.85 2.87
C ILE A 746 9.71 -22.84 2.12
N TYR A 747 9.45 -21.68 2.72
CA TYR A 747 8.60 -20.63 2.16
C TYR A 747 9.09 -20.13 0.79
N SER A 748 10.42 -20.00 0.61
CA SER A 748 11.03 -19.55 -0.65
C SER A 748 10.75 -20.49 -1.83
N LYS A 749 10.25 -21.71 -1.61
CA LYS A 749 9.82 -22.62 -2.68
C LYS A 749 8.51 -22.20 -3.35
N GLY A 750 7.79 -21.23 -2.78
CA GLY A 750 6.63 -20.59 -3.38
C GLY A 750 5.30 -21.34 -3.24
N VAL A 751 4.23 -20.72 -3.75
CA VAL A 751 2.84 -21.21 -3.59
C VAL A 751 2.61 -22.56 -4.27
N SER A 752 3.22 -22.80 -5.43
CA SER A 752 3.10 -24.09 -6.13
C SER A 752 3.64 -25.26 -5.29
N PHE A 753 4.78 -25.07 -4.61
CA PHE A 753 5.32 -26.05 -3.68
C PHE A 753 4.32 -26.35 -2.54
N TYR A 754 3.72 -25.32 -1.96
CA TYR A 754 2.76 -25.47 -0.87
C TYR A 754 1.46 -26.15 -1.32
N ASN A 755 0.90 -25.77 -2.47
CA ASN A 755 -0.27 -26.43 -3.08
C ASN A 755 -0.03 -27.94 -3.32
N ASN A 756 1.19 -28.31 -3.71
CA ASN A 756 1.57 -29.70 -3.96
C ASN A 756 1.74 -30.54 -2.68
N GLN A 757 1.72 -29.92 -1.48
CA GLN A 757 1.68 -30.65 -0.21
C GLN A 757 0.31 -31.25 0.07
N PHE A 758 -0.71 -30.93 -0.72
CA PHE A 758 -2.07 -31.39 -0.51
C PHE A 758 -2.53 -32.33 -1.63
N LEU A 759 -3.57 -33.10 -1.37
CA LEU A 759 -4.29 -33.89 -2.37
C LEU A 759 -5.49 -33.08 -2.87
N SER A 760 -5.95 -33.33 -4.10
CA SER A 760 -7.25 -32.79 -4.54
C SER A 760 -8.33 -33.46 -3.70
N PRO A 761 -9.11 -32.71 -2.90
CA PRO A 761 -10.18 -33.32 -2.12
C PRO A 761 -11.30 -33.71 -3.09
N SER A 762 -11.70 -34.99 -3.11
CA SER A 762 -12.88 -35.42 -3.88
C SER A 762 -14.17 -34.86 -3.28
N THR A 763 -14.19 -34.66 -1.96
CA THR A 763 -15.25 -34.02 -1.18
C THR A 763 -14.62 -33.32 0.04
N GLY A 764 -15.23 -32.24 0.51
CA GLY A 764 -14.82 -31.55 1.73
C GLY A 764 -13.65 -30.57 1.57
N ILE A 765 -12.82 -30.44 2.61
CA ILE A 765 -11.78 -29.40 2.68
C ILE A 765 -10.39 -29.97 3.03
N ASN A 766 -9.35 -29.31 2.50
CA ASN A 766 -7.97 -29.53 2.93
C ASN A 766 -7.67 -28.75 4.20
N PHE A 767 -6.83 -29.31 5.07
CA PHE A 767 -6.31 -28.64 6.26
C PHE A 767 -4.86 -29.04 6.54
N GLU A 768 -4.14 -28.22 7.30
CA GLU A 768 -2.80 -28.57 7.79
C GLU A 768 -2.63 -28.32 9.29
N LYS A 769 -1.51 -28.81 9.83
CA LYS A 769 -1.03 -28.48 11.17
C LYS A 769 0.44 -28.09 11.12
N SER A 770 0.77 -26.92 11.65
CA SER A 770 2.14 -26.49 11.91
C SER A 770 2.17 -25.68 13.20
N ALA A 771 2.61 -26.28 14.29
CA ALA A 771 2.47 -25.68 15.63
C ALA A 771 3.40 -24.48 15.90
N THR A 772 4.34 -24.24 14.98
CA THR A 772 5.28 -23.11 14.95
C THR A 772 4.68 -21.83 14.38
N TYR A 773 3.44 -21.87 13.85
CA TYR A 773 2.81 -20.68 13.28
C TYR A 773 2.30 -19.75 14.38
N PHE A 774 1.80 -20.30 15.49
CA PHE A 774 1.16 -19.53 16.55
C PHE A 774 2.06 -18.42 17.11
N ASP A 775 3.31 -18.74 17.40
CA ASP A 775 4.32 -17.83 17.98
C ASP A 775 5.21 -17.15 16.93
N SER A 776 4.91 -17.30 15.63
CA SER A 776 5.66 -16.69 14.53
C SER A 776 4.89 -15.52 13.92
N SER A 777 5.30 -14.29 14.25
CA SER A 777 4.72 -13.08 13.65
C SER A 777 4.83 -13.06 12.12
N LEU A 778 5.91 -13.63 11.58
CA LEU A 778 6.12 -13.77 10.14
C LEU A 778 5.14 -14.76 9.50
N ALA A 779 4.84 -15.87 10.19
CA ALA A 779 3.84 -16.83 9.71
C ALA A 779 2.45 -16.19 9.62
N VAL A 780 2.06 -15.36 10.60
CA VAL A 780 0.79 -14.63 10.58
C VAL A 780 0.68 -13.75 9.34
N VAL A 781 1.73 -12.96 9.03
CA VAL A 781 1.73 -12.06 7.86
C VAL A 781 1.66 -12.85 6.56
N ARG A 782 2.46 -13.91 6.41
CA ARG A 782 2.50 -14.72 5.19
C ARG A 782 1.21 -15.51 4.98
N MET A 783 0.67 -16.10 6.04
CA MET A 783 -0.56 -16.87 5.98
C MET A 783 -1.77 -15.99 5.70
N ALA A 784 -1.88 -14.81 6.32
CA ALA A 784 -2.97 -13.88 6.04
C ALA A 784 -2.99 -13.35 4.59
N ALA A 785 -1.82 -13.28 3.94
CA ALA A 785 -1.74 -12.88 2.54
C ALA A 785 -2.19 -14.01 1.60
N LEU A 786 -1.74 -15.25 1.84
CA LEU A 786 -2.03 -16.38 0.96
C LEU A 786 -3.41 -17.02 1.23
N LEU A 787 -3.80 -17.09 2.50
CA LEU A 787 -5.00 -17.80 2.98
C LEU A 787 -5.91 -16.86 3.80
N PRO A 788 -6.33 -15.70 3.29
CA PRO A 788 -7.04 -14.67 4.07
C PRO A 788 -8.36 -15.17 4.69
N ASN A 789 -8.97 -16.20 4.12
CA ASN A 789 -10.25 -16.77 4.55
C ASN A 789 -10.11 -18.10 5.33
N ALA A 790 -8.89 -18.57 5.60
CA ALA A 790 -8.70 -19.83 6.31
C ALA A 790 -9.23 -19.76 7.74
N LYS A 791 -9.84 -20.86 8.18
CA LYS A 791 -10.25 -21.12 9.56
C LYS A 791 -9.03 -21.47 10.41
N ILE A 792 -8.82 -20.78 11.50
CA ILE A 792 -7.66 -20.96 12.38
C ILE A 792 -8.10 -21.73 13.63
N ILE A 793 -7.35 -22.77 13.98
CA ILE A 793 -7.58 -23.55 15.21
C ILE A 793 -6.38 -23.39 16.14
N VAL A 794 -6.63 -22.90 17.35
CA VAL A 794 -5.62 -22.69 18.41
C VAL A 794 -5.98 -23.54 19.62
N LEU A 795 -5.02 -24.30 20.14
CA LEU A 795 -5.21 -25.13 21.32
C LEU A 795 -4.56 -24.46 22.54
N LEU A 796 -5.30 -24.24 23.61
CA LEU A 796 -4.83 -23.57 24.82
C LEU A 796 -4.71 -24.59 25.96
N ARG A 797 -3.50 -24.72 26.48
CA ARG A 797 -3.19 -25.48 27.70
C ARG A 797 -2.78 -24.49 28.78
N ASP A 798 -2.89 -24.87 30.05
CA ASP A 798 -2.22 -24.12 31.11
C ASP A 798 -0.76 -23.79 30.70
N PRO A 799 -0.34 -22.51 30.74
CA PRO A 799 0.93 -22.08 30.17
C PRO A 799 2.13 -22.69 30.88
N LEU A 800 2.02 -22.98 32.18
CA LEU A 800 3.07 -23.65 32.95
C LEU A 800 3.19 -25.12 32.54
N LEU A 801 2.07 -25.83 32.41
CA LEU A 801 2.06 -27.21 31.93
C LEU A 801 2.58 -27.32 30.48
N ARG A 802 2.25 -26.35 29.63
CA ARG A 802 2.79 -26.26 28.27
C ARG A 802 4.31 -26.06 28.28
N ALA A 803 4.80 -25.13 29.10
CA ALA A 803 6.24 -24.87 29.27
C ALA A 803 6.98 -26.11 29.79
N HIS A 804 6.42 -26.79 30.79
CA HIS A 804 7.01 -28.03 31.33
C HIS A 804 7.03 -29.15 30.29
N SER A 805 5.96 -29.30 29.51
CA SER A 805 5.91 -30.26 28.41
C SER A 805 6.96 -29.98 27.33
N TRP A 806 7.28 -28.71 27.07
CA TRP A 806 8.39 -28.34 26.19
C TRP A 806 9.75 -28.71 26.79
N TYR A 807 9.98 -28.41 28.07
CA TYR A 807 11.21 -28.83 28.75
C TYR A 807 11.44 -30.35 28.68
N GLN A 808 10.42 -31.16 28.98
CA GLN A 808 10.50 -32.62 28.90
C GLN A 808 10.69 -33.13 27.46
N HIS A 809 10.15 -32.41 26.47
CA HIS A 809 10.42 -32.70 25.06
C HIS A 809 11.91 -32.52 24.72
N GLN A 810 12.52 -31.43 25.18
CA GLN A 810 13.95 -31.20 24.96
C GLN A 810 14.83 -32.25 25.66
N ARG A 811 14.43 -32.71 26.85
CA ARG A 811 15.09 -33.82 27.56
C ARG A 811 15.05 -35.11 26.77
N ALA A 812 13.89 -35.46 26.22
CA ALA A 812 13.74 -36.65 25.39
C ALA A 812 14.59 -36.59 24.11
N HIS A 813 14.87 -35.39 23.59
CA HIS A 813 15.79 -35.15 22.48
C HIS A 813 17.25 -34.95 22.91
N GLN A 814 17.58 -35.26 24.17
CA GLN A 814 18.95 -35.21 24.71
C GLN A 814 19.60 -33.82 24.57
N VAL A 815 18.81 -32.75 24.65
CA VAL A 815 19.34 -31.38 24.61
C VAL A 815 20.11 -31.09 25.90
N SER A 816 21.40 -30.77 25.77
CA SER A 816 22.33 -30.67 26.91
C SER A 816 21.83 -29.78 28.06
N ALA A 817 21.36 -28.56 27.78
CA ALA A 817 20.81 -27.68 28.82
C ALA A 817 19.59 -28.27 29.57
N SER A 818 18.75 -29.06 28.89
CA SER A 818 17.57 -29.66 29.52
C SER A 818 17.92 -30.86 30.42
N LEU A 819 19.06 -31.52 30.16
CA LEU A 819 19.58 -32.62 30.99
C LEU A 819 20.33 -32.09 32.22
N ASN A 820 21.05 -30.97 32.05
CA ASN A 820 21.92 -30.41 33.08
C ASN A 820 21.17 -29.55 34.11
N PHE A 821 20.01 -28.98 33.75
CA PHE A 821 19.27 -28.08 34.62
C PHE A 821 17.85 -28.58 34.89
N THR A 822 17.39 -28.42 36.12
CA THR A 822 15.99 -28.67 36.51
C THR A 822 15.08 -27.63 35.87
N PHE A 823 13.78 -27.94 35.76
CA PHE A 823 12.79 -27.02 35.19
C PHE A 823 12.79 -25.66 35.93
N ASP A 824 12.95 -25.64 37.25
CA ASP A 824 13.01 -24.40 38.04
C ASP A 824 14.20 -23.51 37.67
N LYS A 825 15.36 -24.12 37.44
CA LYS A 825 16.56 -23.39 37.01
C LYS A 825 16.39 -22.84 35.59
N VAL A 826 15.68 -23.57 34.72
CA VAL A 826 15.28 -23.06 33.41
C VAL A 826 14.35 -21.86 33.56
N LEU A 827 13.33 -21.90 34.42
CA LEU A 827 12.42 -20.78 34.64
C LEU A 827 13.12 -19.53 35.24
N GLN A 828 14.13 -19.73 36.08
CA GLN A 828 14.90 -18.63 36.69
C GLN A 828 15.87 -17.92 35.71
N ALA A 829 16.22 -18.56 34.60
CA ALA A 829 17.16 -18.04 33.60
C ALA A 829 16.54 -16.97 32.68
N SER A 830 15.92 -15.94 33.26
CA SER A 830 15.15 -14.91 32.53
C SER A 830 15.98 -13.85 31.81
N SER A 831 17.31 -13.88 31.96
CA SER A 831 18.25 -13.03 31.26
C SER A 831 19.56 -13.79 31.06
N LEU A 832 20.41 -13.32 30.14
CA LEU A 832 21.72 -13.93 29.92
C LEU A 832 22.59 -13.89 31.18
N ASP A 833 22.52 -12.82 31.98
CA ASP A 833 23.27 -12.69 33.24
C ASP A 833 22.82 -13.73 34.27
N LYS A 834 21.50 -13.93 34.42
CA LYS A 834 20.95 -14.96 35.32
C LYS A 834 21.31 -16.36 34.84
N ALA A 835 21.21 -16.61 33.53
CA ALA A 835 21.61 -17.89 32.95
C ALA A 835 23.11 -18.17 33.16
N THR A 836 23.94 -17.13 33.06
CA THR A 836 25.39 -17.22 33.33
C THR A 836 25.67 -17.54 34.79
N ALA A 837 25.03 -16.84 35.73
CA ALA A 837 25.17 -17.13 37.16
C ALA A 837 24.80 -18.58 37.51
N ILE A 838 23.71 -19.09 36.93
CA ILE A 838 23.28 -20.48 37.11
C ILE A 838 24.28 -21.47 36.47
N ALA A 839 24.77 -21.16 35.27
CA ALA A 839 25.71 -22.03 34.56
C ALA A 839 27.08 -22.10 35.24
N THR A 840 27.60 -20.97 35.76
CA THR A 840 28.88 -20.92 36.51
C THR A 840 28.82 -21.78 37.77
N ALA A 841 27.67 -21.82 38.45
CA ALA A 841 27.49 -22.67 39.63
C ALA A 841 27.43 -24.18 39.29
N ALA A 842 27.14 -24.54 38.03
CA ALA A 842 26.98 -25.93 37.59
C ALA A 842 28.21 -26.51 36.87
N SER A 843 29.05 -25.68 36.23
CA SER A 843 30.26 -26.11 35.52
C SER A 843 31.33 -25.02 35.51
N SER A 844 32.60 -25.41 35.67
CA SER A 844 33.76 -24.51 35.54
C SER A 844 34.32 -24.41 34.11
N SER A 845 33.82 -25.22 33.16
CA SER A 845 34.20 -25.17 31.74
C SER A 845 32.98 -24.95 30.83
N ASN A 846 33.17 -24.24 29.71
CA ASN A 846 32.13 -23.93 28.71
C ASN A 846 30.90 -23.15 29.21
N VAL A 847 31.05 -22.34 30.27
CA VAL A 847 29.97 -21.54 30.90
C VAL A 847 29.18 -20.71 29.89
N THR A 848 29.85 -19.99 29.00
CA THR A 848 29.19 -19.09 28.03
C THR A 848 28.23 -19.82 27.09
N ASN A 849 28.62 -20.99 26.59
CA ASN A 849 27.78 -21.79 25.69
C ASN A 849 26.61 -22.40 26.47
N LEU A 850 26.88 -22.95 27.65
CA LEU A 850 25.85 -23.54 28.51
C LEU A 850 24.80 -22.51 28.96
N ALA A 851 25.24 -21.30 29.34
CA ALA A 851 24.37 -20.17 29.67
C ALA A 851 23.50 -19.74 28.49
N ALA A 852 24.08 -19.64 27.29
CA ALA A 852 23.33 -19.33 26.07
C ALA A 852 22.28 -20.40 25.74
N GLN A 853 22.60 -21.69 25.92
CA GLN A 853 21.64 -22.79 25.73
C GLN A 853 20.53 -22.77 26.79
N LEU A 854 20.87 -22.52 28.06
CA LEU A 854 19.91 -22.39 29.16
C LEU A 854 18.95 -21.23 28.93
N TYR A 855 19.47 -20.06 28.57
CA TYR A 855 18.65 -18.88 28.24
C TYR A 855 17.73 -19.15 27.04
N ARG A 856 18.23 -19.79 25.97
CA ARG A 856 17.39 -20.18 24.83
C ARG A 856 16.28 -21.16 25.23
N LEU A 857 16.59 -22.11 26.11
CA LEU A 857 15.60 -23.07 26.62
C LEU A 857 14.52 -22.36 27.45
N HIS A 858 14.92 -21.41 28.31
CA HIS A 858 14.00 -20.53 29.03
C HIS A 858 13.05 -19.81 28.07
N LEU A 859 13.56 -19.09 27.08
CA LEU A 859 12.74 -18.35 26.11
C LEU A 859 11.72 -19.26 25.41
N LYS A 860 12.13 -20.45 24.96
CA LYS A 860 11.23 -21.40 24.29
C LYS A 860 10.17 -22.03 25.21
N CYS A 861 10.44 -22.10 26.52
CA CYS A 861 9.45 -22.47 27.52
C CYS A 861 8.43 -21.33 27.78
N ILE A 862 8.89 -20.09 27.90
CA ILE A 862 8.07 -18.95 28.35
C ILE A 862 7.34 -18.24 27.20
N GLU A 863 8.05 -17.82 26.16
CA GLU A 863 7.49 -16.93 25.13
C GLU A 863 6.25 -17.52 24.43
N PRO A 864 6.25 -18.79 23.96
CA PRO A 864 5.07 -19.33 23.28
C PRO A 864 3.93 -19.66 24.24
N SER A 865 4.18 -19.62 25.56
CA SER A 865 3.16 -19.77 26.61
C SER A 865 2.51 -18.42 26.97
N SER A 866 3.07 -17.30 26.50
CA SER A 866 2.50 -15.96 26.65
C SER A 866 1.46 -15.69 25.55
N TYR A 867 0.32 -16.38 25.60
CA TYR A 867 -0.64 -16.44 24.50
C TYR A 867 -1.20 -15.09 24.06
N ALA A 868 -1.46 -14.18 25.00
CA ALA A 868 -2.05 -12.87 24.71
C ALA A 868 -1.22 -12.05 23.72
N THR A 869 0.12 -12.06 23.88
CA THR A 869 1.08 -11.44 22.95
C THR A 869 0.89 -11.94 21.52
N HIS A 870 0.77 -13.25 21.35
CA HIS A 870 0.63 -13.87 20.04
C HIS A 870 -0.75 -13.61 19.43
N PHE A 871 -1.82 -13.67 20.24
CA PHE A 871 -3.16 -13.36 19.77
C PHE A 871 -3.29 -11.93 19.22
N ARG A 872 -2.55 -10.96 19.74
CA ARG A 872 -2.55 -9.61 19.16
C ARG A 872 -2.13 -9.61 17.70
N TYR A 873 -1.10 -10.36 17.32
CA TYR A 873 -0.68 -10.48 15.92
C TYR A 873 -1.75 -11.16 15.07
N TRP A 874 -2.35 -12.25 15.58
CA TRP A 874 -3.43 -12.95 14.89
C TRP A 874 -4.66 -12.07 14.66
N LEU A 875 -5.12 -11.35 15.70
CA LEU A 875 -6.29 -10.48 15.65
C LEU A 875 -6.08 -9.21 14.80
N GLN A 876 -4.83 -8.81 14.52
CA GLN A 876 -4.53 -7.74 13.56
C GLN A 876 -4.80 -8.16 12.11
N ARG A 877 -4.81 -9.47 11.80
CA ARG A 877 -4.87 -9.98 10.42
C ARG A 877 -6.08 -10.87 10.14
N TYR A 878 -6.59 -11.55 11.15
CA TYR A 878 -7.78 -12.40 11.06
C TYR A 878 -8.88 -11.90 11.96
N ARG A 879 -10.12 -12.02 11.49
CA ARG A 879 -11.30 -11.78 12.33
C ARG A 879 -11.34 -12.82 13.43
N ALA A 880 -11.64 -12.41 14.66
CA ALA A 880 -11.77 -13.34 15.80
C ALA A 880 -12.75 -14.49 15.53
N SER A 881 -13.83 -14.23 14.77
CA SER A 881 -14.81 -15.25 14.35
C SER A 881 -14.28 -16.33 13.39
N HIS A 882 -13.06 -16.16 12.86
CA HIS A 882 -12.34 -17.17 12.08
C HIS A 882 -11.34 -17.96 12.93
N ILE A 883 -11.34 -17.77 14.25
CA ILE A 883 -10.44 -18.44 15.19
C ILE A 883 -11.27 -19.28 16.16
N LEU A 884 -11.02 -20.58 16.16
CA LEU A 884 -11.52 -21.54 17.16
C LEU A 884 -10.48 -21.71 18.26
N LEU A 885 -10.91 -21.52 19.50
CA LEU A 885 -10.13 -21.80 20.70
C LEU A 885 -10.52 -23.19 21.24
N VAL A 886 -9.54 -24.06 21.40
CA VAL A 886 -9.73 -25.41 21.95
C VAL A 886 -9.08 -25.47 23.33
N ASP A 887 -9.88 -25.75 24.36
CA ASP A 887 -9.36 -26.08 25.70
C ASP A 887 -8.77 -27.50 25.68
N VAL A 888 -7.47 -27.59 25.96
CA VAL A 888 -6.75 -28.88 25.96
C VAL A 888 -7.21 -29.79 27.09
N GLU A 889 -7.61 -29.27 28.25
CA GLU A 889 -8.11 -30.12 29.36
C GLU A 889 -9.41 -30.82 28.91
N ARG A 890 -10.32 -30.08 28.28
CA ARG A 890 -11.55 -30.62 27.69
C ARG A 890 -11.26 -31.61 26.56
N PHE A 891 -10.29 -31.30 25.70
CA PHE A 891 -9.92 -32.20 24.60
C PHE A 891 -9.28 -33.52 25.07
N GLU A 892 -8.50 -33.49 26.16
CA GLU A 892 -7.93 -34.69 26.76
C GLU A 892 -8.99 -35.54 27.49
N SER A 893 -9.99 -34.90 28.14
CA SER A 893 -11.05 -35.60 28.88
C SER A 893 -12.18 -36.13 27.99
N ASP A 894 -12.62 -35.34 27.01
CA ASP A 894 -13.69 -35.67 26.07
C ASP A 894 -13.37 -35.12 24.66
N PRO A 895 -12.53 -35.84 23.88
CA PRO A 895 -12.18 -35.41 22.54
C PRO A 895 -13.36 -35.44 21.57
N ALA A 896 -14.39 -36.25 21.81
CA ALA A 896 -15.54 -36.35 20.91
C ALA A 896 -16.36 -35.06 20.92
N GLU A 897 -16.53 -34.46 22.11
CA GLU A 897 -17.22 -33.19 22.26
C GLU A 897 -16.51 -32.03 21.54
N VAL A 898 -15.19 -31.95 21.67
CA VAL A 898 -14.36 -30.95 20.97
C VAL A 898 -14.37 -31.15 19.46
N LEU A 899 -14.32 -32.40 18.99
CA LEU A 899 -14.39 -32.69 17.56
C LEU A 899 -15.76 -32.38 16.96
N HIS A 900 -16.83 -32.36 17.75
CA HIS A 900 -18.12 -31.81 17.32
C HIS A 900 -18.03 -30.30 17.07
N ASP A 901 -17.40 -29.54 17.98
CA ASP A 901 -17.19 -28.09 17.80
C ASP A 901 -16.32 -27.81 16.56
N VAL A 902 -15.29 -28.64 16.32
CA VAL A 902 -14.44 -28.52 15.13
C VAL A 902 -15.24 -28.76 13.85
N GLN A 903 -16.12 -29.77 13.81
CA GLN A 903 -16.98 -30.03 12.66
C GLN A 903 -17.92 -28.85 12.36
N GLU A 904 -18.52 -28.27 13.41
CA GLU A 904 -19.37 -27.10 13.33
C GLU A 904 -18.61 -25.85 12.82
N PHE A 905 -17.44 -25.59 13.41
CA PHE A 905 -16.59 -24.46 13.04
C PHE A 905 -16.12 -24.51 11.58
N LEU A 906 -15.78 -25.71 11.10
CA LEU A 906 -15.36 -25.97 9.72
C LEU A 906 -16.54 -26.07 8.75
N ASN A 907 -17.78 -26.08 9.26
CA ASN A 907 -19.01 -26.23 8.48
C ASN A 907 -18.96 -27.45 7.55
N VAL A 908 -18.58 -28.62 8.10
CA VAL A 908 -18.52 -29.86 7.31
C VAL A 908 -19.91 -30.32 6.89
N SER A 909 -20.03 -30.85 5.67
CA SER A 909 -21.31 -31.32 5.12
C SER A 909 -21.86 -32.60 5.75
N THR A 910 -21.05 -33.32 6.53
CA THR A 910 -21.43 -34.57 7.18
C THR A 910 -20.82 -34.56 8.56
N PHE A 911 -21.61 -34.83 9.60
CA PHE A 911 -21.12 -34.97 10.96
C PHE A 911 -20.88 -36.44 11.29
N ILE A 912 -19.74 -36.70 11.93
CA ILE A 912 -19.38 -37.97 12.53
C ILE A 912 -19.49 -37.88 14.04
N ASP A 913 -20.08 -38.93 14.59
CA ASP A 913 -20.10 -39.20 16.02
C ASP A 913 -18.78 -39.83 16.48
N TYR A 914 -17.84 -38.98 16.90
CA TYR A 914 -16.53 -39.42 17.36
C TYR A 914 -16.57 -40.23 18.66
N SER A 915 -17.66 -40.19 19.44
CA SER A 915 -17.79 -41.01 20.66
C SER A 915 -17.81 -42.51 20.36
N LYS A 916 -18.21 -42.88 19.13
CA LYS A 916 -18.19 -44.27 18.64
C LYS A 916 -16.82 -44.68 18.11
N LEU A 917 -16.02 -43.72 17.67
CA LEU A 917 -14.73 -43.93 17.03
C LEU A 917 -13.54 -43.79 17.99
N LEU A 918 -13.70 -43.07 19.10
CA LEU A 918 -12.65 -42.86 20.08
C LEU A 918 -12.91 -43.70 21.33
N VAL A 919 -11.83 -44.23 21.92
CA VAL A 919 -11.88 -45.08 23.10
C VAL A 919 -10.73 -44.73 24.03
N TRP A 920 -11.01 -44.63 25.33
CA TRP A 920 -9.99 -44.45 26.35
C TRP A 920 -9.09 -45.69 26.43
N ASN A 921 -7.78 -45.51 26.33
CA ASN A 921 -6.80 -46.58 26.52
C ASN A 921 -6.06 -46.33 27.84
N ALA A 922 -6.39 -47.12 28.87
CA ALA A 922 -5.84 -46.98 30.21
C ALA A 922 -4.31 -47.16 30.27
N ARG A 923 -3.72 -47.98 29.39
CA ARG A 923 -2.25 -48.15 29.33
C ARG A 923 -1.58 -46.94 28.71
N LYS A 924 -2.19 -46.37 27.67
CA LYS A 924 -1.69 -45.15 27.02
C LYS A 924 -1.92 -43.91 27.90
N GLY A 925 -2.96 -43.91 28.72
CA GLY A 925 -3.41 -42.74 29.49
C GLY A 925 -4.07 -41.66 28.62
N TYR A 926 -4.49 -42.01 27.40
CA TYR A 926 -5.12 -41.10 26.43
C TYR A 926 -6.11 -41.85 25.55
N TYR A 927 -6.97 -41.10 24.85
CA TYR A 927 -7.87 -41.65 23.83
C TYR A 927 -7.11 -42.15 22.59
N CYS A 928 -7.57 -43.28 22.06
CA CYS A 928 -7.13 -43.89 20.81
C CYS A 928 -8.33 -44.09 19.89
N ALA A 929 -8.08 -44.35 18.60
CA ALA A 929 -9.14 -44.63 17.63
C ALA A 929 -9.47 -46.13 17.58
N ARG A 930 -10.75 -46.47 17.34
CA ARG A 930 -11.28 -47.85 17.30
C ARG A 930 -11.64 -48.27 15.88
N GLY A 931 -11.27 -49.48 15.49
CA GLY A 931 -11.79 -50.09 14.25
C GLY A 931 -11.14 -49.57 12.98
N GLY A 932 -9.86 -49.15 13.05
CA GLY A 932 -9.05 -48.84 11.88
C GLY A 932 -8.80 -50.07 10.98
N PRO A 933 -8.02 -49.92 9.89
CA PRO A 933 -7.12 -48.79 9.61
C PRO A 933 -7.84 -47.53 9.16
N TYR A 934 -7.28 -46.37 9.50
CA TYR A 934 -7.70 -45.06 8.98
C TYR A 934 -6.67 -44.58 7.97
N PRO A 935 -6.88 -44.76 6.65
CA PRO A 935 -5.80 -44.55 5.66
C PRO A 935 -5.18 -43.15 5.72
N LYS A 936 -6.01 -42.11 5.91
CA LYS A 936 -5.56 -40.71 6.02
C LYS A 936 -4.83 -40.37 7.32
N ALA A 937 -5.06 -41.15 8.38
CA ALA A 937 -4.44 -40.96 9.69
C ALA A 937 -3.39 -42.05 10.02
N GLY A 938 -3.20 -43.03 9.15
CA GLY A 938 -2.47 -44.29 9.44
C GLY A 938 -0.98 -44.13 9.68
N GLN A 939 -0.36 -43.02 9.26
CA GLN A 939 1.03 -42.69 9.65
C GLN A 939 1.11 -42.11 11.07
N LEU A 940 0.02 -41.51 11.57
CA LEU A 940 -0.05 -40.88 12.90
C LEU A 940 -0.57 -41.84 13.97
N LEU A 941 -1.58 -42.64 13.61
CA LEU A 941 -2.20 -43.65 14.45
C LEU A 941 -1.62 -45.02 14.11
N LYS A 942 -0.97 -45.67 15.08
CA LYS A 942 -0.38 -46.99 14.94
C LYS A 942 -1.23 -48.03 15.67
N PRO A 943 -1.33 -49.27 15.16
CA PRO A 943 -2.04 -50.32 15.86
C PRO A 943 -1.35 -50.59 17.21
N ASP A 944 -2.14 -50.64 18.27
CA ASP A 944 -1.66 -51.02 19.60
C ASP A 944 -1.45 -52.54 19.62
N GLY A 945 -0.18 -52.97 19.68
CA GLY A 945 0.18 -54.39 19.72
C GLY A 945 -0.35 -55.12 20.97
N SER A 946 -0.75 -54.39 22.01
CA SER A 946 -1.28 -54.95 23.25
C SER A 946 -2.82 -55.00 23.32
N MET A 947 -3.51 -54.23 22.48
CA MET A 947 -4.98 -54.18 22.43
C MET A 947 -5.48 -54.18 20.97
N LYS A 948 -5.96 -55.35 20.52
CA LYS A 948 -6.43 -55.55 19.15
C LYS A 948 -7.57 -54.56 18.80
N GLY A 949 -7.41 -53.83 17.70
CA GLY A 949 -8.41 -52.89 17.18
C GLY A 949 -8.30 -51.47 17.72
N HIS A 950 -7.37 -51.20 18.65
CA HIS A 950 -7.03 -49.84 19.10
C HIS A 950 -5.88 -49.28 18.26
N TRP A 951 -6.01 -48.03 17.83
CA TRP A 951 -5.02 -47.31 17.04
C TRP A 951 -4.63 -46.03 17.76
N CYS A 952 -3.42 -45.98 18.31
CA CYS A 952 -2.96 -44.93 19.21
C CYS A 952 -1.85 -44.08 18.57
N LEU A 953 -1.65 -42.87 19.08
CA LEU A 953 -0.47 -42.06 18.74
C LEU A 953 0.83 -42.71 19.24
N SER A 954 1.94 -42.41 18.56
CA SER A 954 3.27 -42.91 18.90
C SER A 954 3.70 -42.62 20.35
N GLU A 955 4.68 -43.37 20.85
CA GLU A 955 5.24 -43.22 22.21
C GLU A 955 5.77 -41.80 22.48
N GLY A 956 6.24 -41.09 21.45
CA GLY A 956 6.66 -39.69 21.56
C GLY A 956 5.53 -38.69 21.88
N LYS A 957 4.26 -39.14 21.91
CA LYS A 957 3.07 -38.34 22.25
C LYS A 957 2.46 -38.91 23.54
N GLY A 958 2.24 -38.04 24.54
CA GLY A 958 1.81 -38.47 25.89
C GLY A 958 2.93 -39.16 26.68
N ARG A 959 4.12 -38.55 26.74
CA ARG A 959 5.26 -39.10 27.51
C ARG A 959 4.93 -39.11 29.00
N ASN A 960 5.37 -40.14 29.71
CA ASN A 960 5.22 -40.25 31.16
C ASN A 960 6.28 -39.40 31.87
N TYR A 961 5.85 -38.37 32.61
CA TYR A 961 6.66 -37.56 33.51
C TYR A 961 5.74 -36.99 34.59
N ASP A 962 6.31 -36.53 35.70
CA ASP A 962 5.52 -35.94 36.79
C ASP A 962 4.76 -34.70 36.28
N HIS A 963 3.43 -34.77 36.35
CA HIS A 963 2.54 -33.68 35.96
C HIS A 963 2.18 -32.76 37.14
N SER A 964 2.56 -33.13 38.36
CA SER A 964 2.31 -32.35 39.58
C SER A 964 3.41 -31.30 39.78
N LEU A 965 3.15 -30.07 39.36
CA LEU A 965 4.01 -28.92 39.66
C LEU A 965 3.53 -28.28 40.96
N SER A 966 3.95 -28.82 42.10
CA SER A 966 3.57 -28.32 43.43
C SER A 966 4.56 -27.25 43.92
N GLY A 967 4.19 -25.97 43.77
CA GLY A 967 4.89 -24.84 44.39
C GLY A 967 4.11 -23.52 44.26
N SER A 968 3.99 -22.76 45.36
CA SER A 968 3.24 -21.49 45.41
C SER A 968 3.80 -20.39 44.49
N ASN A 969 5.08 -20.46 44.12
CA ASN A 969 5.77 -19.46 43.29
C ASN A 969 5.45 -19.50 41.78
N TYR A 970 4.87 -20.58 41.23
CA TYR A 970 4.64 -20.66 39.77
C TYR A 970 3.37 -19.95 39.30
N SER A 971 2.39 -19.79 40.19
CA SER A 971 1.08 -19.20 39.89
C SER A 971 1.16 -17.74 39.42
N LEU A 972 2.20 -17.01 39.84
CA LEU A 972 2.41 -15.59 39.48
C LEU A 972 3.10 -15.40 38.12
N LEU A 973 3.80 -16.41 37.60
CA LEU A 973 4.68 -16.23 36.43
C LEU A 973 3.93 -15.81 35.16
N PHE A 974 2.71 -16.35 34.96
CA PHE A 974 1.86 -16.03 33.82
C PHE A 974 0.61 -15.25 34.20
N ALA A 975 0.47 -14.80 35.46
CA ALA A 975 -0.77 -14.20 35.96
C ALA A 975 -1.23 -12.99 35.14
N ASP A 976 -0.32 -12.05 34.86
CA ASP A 976 -0.65 -10.84 34.09
C ASP A 976 -0.97 -11.18 32.63
N ALA A 977 -0.18 -12.06 32.01
CA ALA A 977 -0.43 -12.55 30.65
C ALA A 977 -1.77 -13.30 30.53
N ASN A 978 -2.17 -14.01 31.59
CA ASN A 978 -3.45 -14.72 31.66
C ASN A 978 -4.62 -13.75 31.83
N ARG A 979 -4.54 -12.76 32.72
CA ARG A 979 -5.56 -11.70 32.81
C ARG A 979 -5.75 -10.99 31.49
N GLU A 980 -4.65 -10.70 30.80
CA GLU A 980 -4.68 -10.09 29.49
C GLU A 980 -5.32 -11.00 28.43
N LEU A 981 -5.00 -12.29 28.44
CA LEU A 981 -5.64 -13.27 27.56
C LEU A 981 -7.14 -13.37 27.80
N ALA A 982 -7.57 -13.47 29.06
CA ALA A 982 -8.98 -13.51 29.44
C ALA A 982 -9.70 -12.25 28.93
N SER A 983 -9.10 -11.08 29.16
CA SER A 983 -9.60 -9.81 28.62
C SER A 983 -9.70 -9.80 27.10
N LEU A 984 -8.72 -10.35 26.37
CA LEU A 984 -8.77 -10.44 24.90
C LEU A 984 -9.91 -11.35 24.43
N ILE A 985 -10.05 -12.53 25.04
CA ILE A 985 -11.10 -13.50 24.70
C ILE A 985 -12.49 -12.91 24.92
N LEU A 986 -12.70 -12.21 26.03
CA LEU A 986 -13.99 -11.59 26.35
C LEU A 986 -14.27 -10.34 25.50
N ARG A 987 -13.23 -9.62 25.06
CA ARG A 987 -13.38 -8.39 24.27
C ARG A 987 -13.66 -8.64 22.79
N TYR A 988 -13.10 -9.70 22.21
CA TYR A 988 -13.21 -9.98 20.78
C TYR A 988 -14.24 -11.09 20.51
N PRO A 989 -15.01 -11.02 19.41
CA PRO A 989 -16.02 -12.02 19.09
C PRO A 989 -15.39 -13.27 18.46
N PHE A 990 -14.68 -14.06 19.26
CA PHE A 990 -14.17 -15.38 18.85
C PHE A 990 -15.31 -16.30 18.43
N TRP A 991 -15.01 -17.29 17.59
CA TRP A 991 -16.03 -18.27 17.19
C TRP A 991 -16.54 -19.04 18.41
N ARG A 992 -17.85 -19.32 18.44
CA ARG A 992 -18.54 -20.05 19.50
C ARG A 992 -19.40 -21.15 18.89
N SER A 993 -19.41 -22.31 19.56
CA SER A 993 -20.36 -23.38 19.23
C SER A 993 -21.78 -22.95 19.53
N THR A 994 -22.75 -23.49 18.79
CA THR A 994 -24.20 -23.41 19.12
C THR A 994 -24.54 -23.91 20.51
N ARG A 995 -23.66 -24.72 21.15
CA ARG A 995 -23.81 -25.19 22.53
C ARG A 995 -23.30 -24.21 23.59
N SER A 996 -22.63 -23.12 23.17
CA SER A 996 -22.17 -22.08 24.09
C SER A 996 -23.28 -21.08 24.39
N HIS A 997 -23.49 -20.79 25.67
CA HIS A 997 -24.50 -19.86 26.18
C HIS A 997 -23.92 -18.52 26.60
N SER A 998 -22.60 -18.44 26.83
CA SER A 998 -21.90 -17.23 27.25
C SER A 998 -20.50 -17.12 26.64
N ALA A 999 -19.97 -15.91 26.50
CA ALA A 999 -18.58 -15.69 26.10
C ALA A 999 -17.57 -16.30 27.10
N THR A 1000 -17.98 -16.48 28.36
CA THR A 1000 -17.17 -17.14 29.40
C THR A 1000 -16.95 -18.63 29.16
N ASP A 1001 -17.79 -19.28 28.34
CA ASP A 1001 -17.64 -20.70 28.02
C ASP A 1001 -16.38 -20.97 27.19
N LEU A 1002 -15.88 -19.95 26.48
CA LEU A 1002 -14.63 -20.00 25.74
C LEU A 1002 -13.39 -19.99 26.62
N LEU A 1003 -13.51 -19.57 27.89
CA LEU A 1003 -12.38 -19.52 28.81
C LEU A 1003 -12.05 -20.94 29.28
N PRO A 1004 -10.81 -21.44 29.03
CA PRO A 1004 -10.35 -22.68 29.62
C PRO A 1004 -10.48 -22.65 31.14
N LYS A 1005 -10.66 -23.81 31.77
CA LYS A 1005 -10.91 -23.89 33.22
C LYS A 1005 -9.85 -23.16 34.06
N TRP A 1006 -8.57 -23.31 33.71
CA TRP A 1006 -7.44 -22.63 34.36
C TRP A 1006 -7.42 -21.10 34.19
N LEU A 1007 -8.18 -20.57 33.23
CA LEU A 1007 -8.26 -19.13 32.94
C LEU A 1007 -9.47 -18.47 33.61
N ARG A 1008 -10.50 -19.23 33.99
CA ARG A 1008 -11.74 -18.70 34.60
C ARG A 1008 -11.53 -18.02 35.96
N THR A 1009 -10.38 -18.21 36.59
CA THR A 1009 -10.03 -17.63 37.88
C THR A 1009 -9.43 -16.22 37.78
N PHE A 1010 -9.22 -15.68 36.58
CA PHE A 1010 -8.49 -14.44 36.33
C PHE A 1010 -9.37 -13.27 35.88
#